data_AF-A0A3N0YU82-F1
#
_entry.id   AF-A0A3N0YU82-F1
#
_cell.length_a   1.000
_cell.length_b   1.000
_cell.length_c   1.000
_cell.angle_alpha   90.00
_cell.angle_beta   90.00
_cell.angle_gamma   90.00
#
_symmetry.space_group_name_H-M   'P 1'
#
loop_
_entity.id
_entity.type
_entity.pdbx_description
1 polymer ?
#
loop_
_entity_poly.entity_id
_entity_poly.type
_entity_poly.pdbx_seq_one_letter_code
_entity_poly.pdbx_strand_id
1 'polypeptide(L)'
;MTILEALKATHFFKNIEKKNMDKEIVIKRSKGKVPRAAVKTDFPCCLIENDDILKIKFINKDENASAEQKPTVEQKPTVDISNPDSFVTFYIHTSGGEKVKLLMKNKNLRLTVDDVCVYAFKGEDFLTALSRDGRFIDDIFKKVCALCEMDSENNHEMSNYVEHFDQMHFKVKLISNIDQPQYVLDTTKTESDSVASTSTLTENVDPSLQLPISTKKGKTQRRKTTKNPSPEMEIPNSKEILGILRDQFKDLLETLKQRENLKNNSEVQKFFREEYDKSVQSFSKVRKVKEIMRLSESVCQIRVEGSAPCKATGFVLFGKFILTNAHVIKNYDHITWRIHDPIKAAFNLEKKSDKGNVTVIPVKDTLAAYHFGKEGENHFDFALLELNGEIPETFPRLLKSYSKDNCTTTGEICIVGHPNSEVKKTDPCFIIAKENRQKAEMEHISENINFYHFMTQSSMKEKWSFSKNQMTYNSCFFHGSSGSPVFDRKCRLIGIHTGGYVYQGEEGYRSVMEYAYAIQPILDKIQNLPEDKKRTDILEYLNDSNNYLNMTTYPKEDQEMEDLNQQENPQVQEFLQKEYDKGVECFTEVNKVRQIIELSDSVCVIVVNNSPKGTGFLLFDRFILTNAHVVEKFVYSPPEAPHTLKLSGTVTAVFDYEVFGSGANILPVKSDLIAYRYEKDDELRCHDFALLELEAAPDNRTELLSCYKHANSPKRGGIYIVGHPGCGVKKMDPCFIIDIKNQLQSINKHISENVSCPYVSWGCWPYLYKNQITYDSCSFHGSSGSPVFDEDCCLIGMHSGGFHYKEGEKTRSVIEFSYSMQPILESIITQVSTRSDILELLSKFPSIQAVQKTEDAYVANVPIKQEQQSEDGKMEEN
;
A
#
# COMPACT_ATOMS: atom_id res chain seq x y z
N MET A 1 -12.23 17.88 35.36
CA MET A 1 -11.47 17.41 34.18
C MET A 1 -10.49 18.49 33.77
N THR A 2 -9.24 18.12 33.50
CA THR A 2 -8.14 19.01 33.09
C THR A 2 -7.90 18.92 31.57
N ILE A 3 -7.17 19.89 31.01
CA ILE A 3 -6.82 19.86 29.57
C ILE A 3 -6.07 18.57 29.23
N LEU A 4 -5.10 18.15 30.04
CA LEU A 4 -4.31 16.95 29.74
C LEU A 4 -5.15 15.66 29.80
N GLU A 5 -6.11 15.55 30.72
CA GLU A 5 -7.07 14.44 30.73
C GLU A 5 -7.91 14.41 29.46
N ALA A 6 -8.50 15.55 29.07
CA ALA A 6 -9.33 15.69 27.88
C ALA A 6 -8.54 15.36 26.59
N LEU A 7 -7.29 15.83 26.49
CA LEU A 7 -6.40 15.49 25.38
C LEU A 7 -6.08 13.99 25.37
N LYS A 8 -5.73 13.39 26.51
CA LYS A 8 -5.41 11.96 26.64
C LYS A 8 -6.61 11.04 26.46
N ALA A 9 -7.84 11.53 26.50
CA ALA A 9 -9.00 10.76 26.03
C ALA A 9 -8.84 10.38 24.53
N THR A 10 -8.21 11.23 23.72
CA THR A 10 -8.02 10.98 22.28
C THR A 10 -6.80 10.09 21.97
N HIS A 11 -6.95 9.17 21.01
CA HIS A 11 -5.82 8.37 20.51
C HIS A 11 -4.84 9.21 19.68
N PHE A 12 -5.34 10.25 19.00
CA PHE A 12 -4.55 11.24 18.26
C PHE A 12 -3.47 11.89 19.14
N PHE A 13 -3.85 12.46 20.29
CA PHE A 13 -2.89 13.12 21.18
C PHE A 13 -1.90 12.11 21.79
N LYS A 14 -2.37 10.93 22.22
CA LYS A 14 -1.51 9.84 22.73
C LYS A 14 -0.37 9.48 21.75
N ASN A 15 -0.64 9.47 20.44
CA ASN A 15 0.39 9.20 19.42
C ASN A 15 1.38 10.37 19.22
N ILE A 16 0.97 11.61 19.45
CA ILE A 16 1.86 12.78 19.38
C ILE A 16 2.72 12.88 20.65
N GLU A 17 2.14 12.59 21.82
CA GLU A 17 2.83 12.53 23.11
C GLU A 17 3.94 11.45 23.10
N LYS A 18 3.64 10.23 22.63
CA LYS A 18 4.63 9.15 22.43
C LYS A 18 5.84 9.58 21.57
N LYS A 19 5.63 10.45 20.58
CA LYS A 19 6.68 10.97 19.68
C LYS A 19 7.48 12.15 20.27
N ASN A 20 7.13 12.62 21.47
CA ASN A 20 7.71 13.81 22.10
C ASN A 20 7.86 13.68 23.64
N MET A 21 8.03 12.45 24.16
CA MET A 21 8.15 12.20 25.62
C MET A 21 9.37 12.89 26.26
N ASP A 22 10.38 13.20 25.45
CA ASP A 22 11.57 13.98 25.77
C ASP A 22 11.27 15.47 26.04
N LYS A 23 10.13 15.99 25.57
CA LYS A 23 9.79 17.43 25.56
C LYS A 23 8.74 17.81 26.62
N GLU A 24 8.62 19.11 26.86
CA GLU A 24 7.60 19.73 27.71
C GLU A 24 6.45 20.26 26.83
N ILE A 25 5.22 20.14 27.32
CA ILE A 25 3.98 20.49 26.60
C ILE A 25 3.58 21.93 26.97
N VAL A 26 3.48 22.81 25.97
CA VAL A 26 3.01 24.19 26.13
C VAL A 26 1.66 24.35 25.44
N ILE A 27 0.62 24.68 26.20
CA ILE A 27 -0.73 24.90 25.69
C ILE A 27 -1.01 26.40 25.67
N LYS A 28 -1.14 27.01 24.49
CA LYS A 28 -1.54 28.42 24.36
C LYS A 28 -3.04 28.56 24.12
N ARG A 29 -3.69 29.49 24.80
CA ARG A 29 -5.09 29.88 24.51
C ARG A 29 -5.17 30.87 23.34
N SER A 30 -6.29 30.88 22.61
CA SER A 30 -6.57 31.89 21.58
C SER A 30 -7.42 33.05 22.09
N LYS A 31 -8.31 32.76 23.06
CA LYS A 31 -9.14 33.73 23.78
C LYS A 31 -8.56 34.04 25.18
N GLY A 32 -9.35 34.68 26.05
CA GLY A 32 -8.89 35.26 27.31
C GLY A 32 -8.36 36.70 27.17
N LYS A 33 -8.27 37.42 28.30
CA LYS A 33 -7.91 38.86 28.34
C LYS A 33 -6.47 39.15 27.91
N VAL A 34 -5.56 38.17 28.03
CA VAL A 34 -4.21 38.21 27.44
C VAL A 34 -4.07 37.11 26.38
N PRO A 35 -4.41 37.38 25.10
CA PRO A 35 -4.40 36.37 24.05
C PRO A 35 -3.02 35.78 23.80
N ARG A 36 -2.97 34.46 23.57
CA ARG A 36 -1.74 33.63 23.36
C ARG A 36 -0.95 33.30 24.63
N ALA A 37 -1.42 33.67 25.82
CA ALA A 37 -0.84 33.23 27.09
C ALA A 37 -0.85 31.69 27.21
N ALA A 38 0.16 31.12 27.87
CA ALA A 38 0.22 29.67 28.11
C ALA A 38 -0.44 29.26 29.42
N VAL A 39 -1.30 28.24 29.35
CA VAL A 39 -1.84 27.52 30.51
C VAL A 39 -1.01 26.26 30.80
N LYS A 40 -1.09 25.79 32.04
CA LYS A 40 -0.49 24.53 32.51
C LYS A 40 -1.29 23.32 32.00
N THR A 41 -0.71 22.13 32.02
CA THR A 41 -1.37 20.90 31.52
C THR A 41 -2.54 20.41 32.38
N ASP A 42 -2.49 20.68 33.69
CA ASP A 42 -3.54 20.40 34.68
C ASP A 42 -4.64 21.47 34.74
N PHE A 43 -4.59 22.50 33.88
CA PHE A 43 -5.55 23.61 33.91
C PHE A 43 -7.00 23.10 33.75
N PRO A 44 -7.95 23.53 34.61
CA PRO A 44 -9.33 23.04 34.56
C PRO A 44 -10.05 23.40 33.25
N CYS A 45 -10.76 22.44 32.65
CA CYS A 45 -11.53 22.69 31.42
C CYS A 45 -12.70 23.66 31.61
N CYS A 46 -13.21 23.82 32.83
CA CYS A 46 -14.28 24.77 33.17
C CYS A 46 -13.83 26.24 33.09
N LEU A 47 -12.53 26.51 33.00
CA LEU A 47 -11.96 27.86 32.85
C LEU A 47 -11.62 28.21 31.38
N ILE A 48 -12.12 27.41 30.43
CA ILE A 48 -11.90 27.57 28.99
C ILE A 48 -13.21 27.98 28.33
N GLU A 49 -13.16 29.04 27.53
CA GLU A 49 -14.32 29.52 26.79
C GLU A 49 -14.71 28.54 25.67
N ASN A 50 -16.01 28.42 25.40
CA ASN A 50 -16.49 27.71 24.22
C ASN A 50 -15.81 28.27 22.95
N ASP A 51 -15.46 27.39 22.02
CA ASP A 51 -14.73 27.70 20.78
C ASP A 51 -13.34 28.37 20.96
N ASP A 52 -12.68 28.24 22.11
CA ASP A 52 -11.28 28.65 22.27
C ASP A 52 -10.30 27.63 21.64
N ILE A 53 -9.52 28.08 20.65
CA ILE A 53 -8.58 27.24 19.91
C ILE A 53 -7.25 27.11 20.69
N LEU A 54 -7.10 25.99 21.39
CA LEU A 54 -5.86 25.64 22.09
C LEU A 54 -4.74 25.26 21.11
N LYS A 55 -3.66 26.04 21.08
CA LYS A 55 -2.47 25.78 20.26
C LYS A 55 -1.38 25.11 21.08
N ILE A 56 -1.22 23.81 20.88
CA ILE A 56 -0.22 22.98 21.58
C ILE A 56 1.14 23.09 20.87
N LYS A 57 2.21 23.23 21.65
CA LYS A 57 3.61 23.11 21.20
C LYS A 57 4.38 22.17 22.13
N PHE A 58 5.43 21.56 21.59
CA PHE A 58 6.40 20.78 22.36
C PHE A 58 7.74 21.55 22.36
N ILE A 59 8.31 21.79 23.54
CA ILE A 59 9.59 22.49 23.72
C ILE A 59 10.61 21.58 24.40
N ASN A 60 11.89 21.76 24.13
CA ASN A 60 12.93 20.99 24.79
C ASN A 60 12.95 21.30 26.30
N LYS A 61 13.12 20.26 27.13
CA LYS A 61 13.40 20.41 28.56
C LYS A 61 14.79 21.03 28.74
N ASP A 62 15.00 21.77 29.81
CA ASP A 62 16.28 22.42 30.09
C ASP A 62 17.25 21.44 30.75
N GLU A 63 18.43 21.23 30.16
CA GLU A 63 19.40 20.21 30.60
C GLU A 63 19.94 20.43 32.03
N ASN A 64 19.72 21.61 32.61
CA ASN A 64 20.15 21.97 33.96
C ASN A 64 19.02 21.89 35.01
N ALA A 65 17.82 21.40 34.64
CA ALA A 65 16.73 21.13 35.58
C ALA A 65 16.91 19.75 36.22
N SER A 66 17.54 19.70 37.40
CA SER A 66 17.91 18.46 38.07
C SER A 66 16.72 17.67 38.66
N ALA A 67 16.59 16.43 38.20
CA ALA A 67 15.88 15.30 38.84
C ALA A 67 14.34 15.35 39.00
N GLU A 68 13.73 14.20 38.74
CA GLU A 68 12.45 13.71 39.27
C GLU A 68 11.25 14.68 39.35
N GLN A 69 10.46 14.74 38.27
CA GLN A 69 9.00 14.73 38.46
C GLN A 69 8.57 13.31 38.88
N LYS A 70 8.78 12.97 40.16
CA LYS A 70 7.94 11.94 40.80
C LYS A 70 6.49 12.43 40.76
N PRO A 71 5.49 11.56 40.58
CA PRO A 71 4.11 11.96 40.77
C PRO A 71 3.91 12.33 42.24
N THR A 72 3.86 13.63 42.53
CA THR A 72 3.41 14.12 43.84
C THR A 72 2.03 13.53 44.09
N VAL A 73 1.86 12.83 45.22
CA VAL A 73 0.59 12.17 45.56
C VAL A 73 -0.52 13.21 45.48
N GLU A 74 -1.53 12.94 44.66
CA GLU A 74 -2.71 13.81 44.52
C GLU A 74 -3.48 13.84 45.85
N GLN A 75 -3.15 14.82 46.70
CA GLN A 75 -4.13 15.35 47.64
C GLN A 75 -5.23 16.00 46.81
N LYS A 76 -6.27 15.21 46.49
CA LYS A 76 -7.51 15.72 45.90
C LYS A 76 -7.96 16.93 46.72
N PRO A 77 -8.11 18.12 46.12
CA PRO A 77 -8.77 19.22 46.78
C PRO A 77 -10.17 18.77 47.23
N THR A 78 -10.58 19.18 48.43
CA THR A 78 -11.98 19.06 48.90
C THR A 78 -12.92 20.06 48.21
N VAL A 79 -12.46 20.65 47.10
CA VAL A 79 -13.13 21.68 46.29
C VAL A 79 -13.64 21.04 45.01
N ASP A 80 -14.89 21.33 44.63
CA ASP A 80 -15.46 20.81 43.38
C ASP A 80 -14.85 21.53 42.16
N ILE A 81 -13.94 20.83 41.48
CA ILE A 81 -13.26 21.28 40.25
C ILE A 81 -14.26 21.52 39.10
N SER A 82 -15.52 21.09 39.23
CA SER A 82 -16.59 21.36 38.25
C SER A 82 -17.05 22.82 38.26
N ASN A 83 -16.89 23.56 39.37
CA ASN A 83 -17.43 24.91 39.51
C ASN A 83 -16.41 26.00 39.13
N PRO A 84 -16.63 26.78 38.04
CA PRO A 84 -15.74 27.90 37.69
C PRO A 84 -15.71 29.00 38.78
N ASP A 85 -16.79 29.20 39.53
CA ASP A 85 -16.87 30.23 40.58
C ASP A 85 -15.96 29.95 41.79
N SER A 86 -15.36 28.75 41.89
CA SER A 86 -14.38 28.42 42.94
C SER A 86 -12.95 28.90 42.63
N PHE A 87 -12.71 29.42 41.42
CA PHE A 87 -11.38 29.79 40.93
C PHE A 87 -11.19 31.30 40.74
N VAL A 88 -9.93 31.68 40.59
CA VAL A 88 -9.42 32.97 40.09
C VAL A 88 -8.33 32.67 39.07
N THR A 89 -8.20 33.50 38.03
CA THR A 89 -7.14 33.40 37.02
C THR A 89 -6.44 34.74 36.83
N PHE A 90 -5.11 34.72 36.74
CA PHE A 90 -4.31 35.92 36.50
C PHE A 90 -3.12 35.62 35.58
N TYR A 91 -2.54 36.68 35.01
CA TYR A 91 -1.51 36.58 33.98
C TYR A 91 -0.17 37.11 34.51
N ILE A 92 0.90 36.33 34.37
CA ILE A 92 2.26 36.72 34.74
C ILE A 92 3.13 36.84 33.48
N HIS A 93 3.77 38.00 33.32
CA HIS A 93 4.68 38.25 32.22
C HIS A 93 6.03 37.54 32.44
N THR A 94 6.41 36.67 31.50
CA THR A 94 7.52 35.69 31.68
C THR A 94 8.91 36.31 31.73
N SER A 95 9.07 37.56 31.32
CA SER A 95 10.37 38.25 31.28
C SER A 95 10.78 38.88 32.61
N GLY A 96 9.84 39.13 33.52
CA GLY A 96 10.06 39.77 34.82
C GLY A 96 10.29 41.30 34.76
N GLY A 97 10.36 41.95 35.92
CA GLY A 97 10.79 43.36 36.04
C GLY A 97 12.32 43.51 35.94
N GLU A 98 12.82 44.75 35.88
CA GLU A 98 14.22 45.12 35.56
C GLU A 98 15.34 44.39 36.33
N LYS A 99 15.04 43.83 37.51
CA LYS A 99 16.00 43.12 38.37
C LYS A 99 15.87 41.58 38.32
N VAL A 100 14.90 41.05 37.57
CA VAL A 100 14.60 39.61 37.45
C VAL A 100 15.15 39.08 36.13
N LYS A 101 16.33 38.47 36.15
CA LYS A 101 16.98 37.96 34.92
C LYS A 101 16.38 36.65 34.42
N LEU A 102 15.92 35.80 35.33
CA LEU A 102 15.27 34.50 35.07
C LEU A 102 14.05 34.40 35.98
N LEU A 103 12.96 33.80 35.47
CA LEU A 103 11.68 33.68 36.18
C LEU A 103 11.04 32.29 35.97
N MET A 104 11.06 31.78 34.73
CA MET A 104 10.56 30.45 34.38
C MET A 104 11.66 29.39 34.54
N LYS A 105 11.33 28.18 35.01
CA LYS A 105 12.25 27.04 35.14
C LYS A 105 12.78 26.57 33.78
N ASN A 106 11.93 26.48 32.76
CA ASN A 106 12.35 26.18 31.39
C ASN A 106 12.59 27.49 30.62
N LYS A 107 13.84 27.74 30.17
CA LYS A 107 14.20 28.92 29.38
C LYS A 107 13.47 28.98 28.04
N ASN A 108 13.17 27.83 27.43
CA ASN A 108 12.46 27.73 26.15
C ASN A 108 10.98 28.18 26.26
N LEU A 109 10.40 28.15 27.46
CA LEU A 109 9.02 28.63 27.68
C LEU A 109 8.92 30.15 27.48
N ARG A 110 9.86 30.93 28.06
CA ARG A 110 9.98 32.39 27.85
C ARG A 110 10.30 32.77 26.40
N LEU A 111 11.03 31.93 25.67
CA LEU A 111 11.24 32.11 24.23
C LEU A 111 9.99 31.74 23.39
N THR A 112 9.01 31.06 23.99
CA THR A 112 7.81 30.56 23.31
C THR A 112 6.58 31.40 23.59
N VAL A 113 6.41 31.97 24.79
CA VAL A 113 5.30 32.86 25.18
C VAL A 113 5.77 34.09 25.92
N ASP A 114 5.11 35.21 25.65
CA ASP A 114 5.26 36.46 26.38
C ASP A 114 4.74 36.30 27.84
N ASP A 115 3.58 35.64 28.01
CA ASP A 115 2.84 35.54 29.27
C ASP A 115 2.38 34.11 29.59
N VAL A 116 2.24 33.80 30.88
CA VAL A 116 1.56 32.60 31.40
C VAL A 116 0.29 32.96 32.16
N CYS A 117 -0.76 32.17 31.97
CA CYS A 117 -1.99 32.24 32.76
C CYS A 117 -1.90 31.21 33.90
N VAL A 118 -2.12 31.66 35.13
CA VAL A 118 -2.10 30.88 36.37
C VAL A 118 -3.53 30.80 36.91
N TYR A 119 -3.90 29.65 37.49
CA TYR A 119 -5.17 29.49 38.21
C TYR A 119 -4.94 29.30 39.72
N ALA A 120 -5.79 29.94 40.50
CA ALA A 120 -5.82 29.91 41.96
C ALA A 120 -7.22 29.50 42.45
N PHE A 121 -7.33 28.94 43.64
CA PHE A 121 -8.61 28.83 44.35
C PHE A 121 -8.90 30.14 45.09
N LYS A 122 -10.18 30.45 45.30
CA LYS A 122 -10.57 31.50 46.26
C LYS A 122 -10.09 31.13 47.67
N GLY A 123 -9.66 32.11 48.44
CA GLY A 123 -8.94 31.95 49.70
C GLY A 123 -7.42 31.71 49.61
N GLU A 124 -6.82 31.55 48.42
CA GLU A 124 -5.35 31.45 48.28
C GLU A 124 -4.66 32.81 48.19
N ASP A 125 -3.37 32.86 48.54
CA ASP A 125 -2.48 33.97 48.24
C ASP A 125 -1.67 33.73 46.93
N PHE A 126 -1.05 34.78 46.42
CA PHE A 126 -0.22 34.68 45.21
C PHE A 126 0.98 33.72 45.39
N LEU A 127 1.57 33.67 46.58
CA LEU A 127 2.72 32.81 46.89
C LEU A 127 2.35 31.33 46.68
N THR A 128 1.22 30.90 47.25
CA THR A 128 0.70 29.53 47.17
C THR A 128 0.31 29.18 45.74
N ALA A 129 -0.42 30.07 45.05
CA ALA A 129 -0.85 29.85 43.67
C ALA A 129 0.34 29.70 42.70
N LEU A 130 1.34 30.59 42.79
CA LEU A 130 2.55 30.54 41.96
C LEU A 130 3.43 29.32 42.29
N SER A 131 3.49 28.92 43.56
CA SER A 131 4.21 27.72 43.99
C SER A 131 3.58 26.44 43.40
N ARG A 132 2.24 26.27 43.51
CA ARG A 132 1.51 25.14 42.90
C ARG A 132 1.61 25.12 41.37
N ASP A 133 1.62 26.28 40.72
CA ASP A 133 1.81 26.35 39.27
C ASP A 133 3.14 25.70 38.84
N GLY A 134 4.20 25.91 39.63
CA GLY A 134 5.45 25.15 39.51
C GLY A 134 6.31 25.46 38.28
N ARG A 135 5.83 26.26 37.32
CA ARG A 135 6.60 26.71 36.15
C ARG A 135 7.66 27.78 36.49
N PHE A 136 7.56 28.37 37.68
CA PHE A 136 8.45 29.44 38.19
C PHE A 136 9.67 28.88 38.93
N ILE A 137 10.80 29.61 38.92
CA ILE A 137 12.02 29.24 39.67
C ILE A 137 11.84 29.44 41.17
N ASP A 138 12.41 28.54 41.98
CA ASP A 138 12.15 28.52 43.43
C ASP A 138 12.74 29.74 44.17
N ASP A 139 13.67 30.45 43.54
CA ASP A 139 14.31 31.65 44.08
C ASP A 139 13.34 32.84 44.23
N ILE A 140 12.20 32.86 43.54
CA ILE A 140 11.19 33.93 43.75
C ILE A 140 10.42 33.75 45.07
N PHE A 141 10.37 32.52 45.60
CA PHE A 141 9.72 32.19 46.88
C PHE A 141 10.69 32.32 48.07
N LYS A 142 12.00 32.42 47.81
CA LYS A 142 13.04 32.62 48.84
C LYS A 142 13.32 34.10 49.10
N LYS A 143 12.88 35.01 48.23
CA LYS A 143 13.25 36.43 48.23
C LYS A 143 12.04 37.33 48.29
N VAL A 144 12.22 38.55 48.80
CA VAL A 144 11.14 39.55 48.88
C VAL A 144 10.78 40.05 47.47
N CYS A 145 9.81 39.38 46.86
CA CYS A 145 9.20 39.71 45.57
C CYS A 145 7.79 40.28 45.75
N ALA A 146 7.34 41.05 44.77
CA ALA A 146 5.97 41.56 44.66
C ALA A 146 5.46 41.42 43.23
N LEU A 147 4.13 41.39 43.07
CA LEU A 147 3.48 41.51 41.77
C LEU A 147 3.20 42.99 41.49
N CYS A 148 3.85 43.54 40.48
CA CYS A 148 3.55 44.87 40.00
C CYS A 148 2.56 44.76 38.84
N GLU A 149 1.49 45.57 38.84
CA GLU A 149 0.55 45.61 37.73
C GLU A 149 1.24 46.07 36.42
N MET A 150 0.66 45.70 35.28
CA MET A 150 1.12 46.16 33.97
C MET A 150 0.55 47.54 33.61
N ASP A 151 -0.73 47.78 33.94
CA ASP A 151 -1.47 48.99 33.56
C ASP A 151 -1.40 50.13 34.61
N SER A 152 -0.97 49.80 35.83
CA SER A 152 -0.68 50.76 36.91
C SER A 152 0.61 50.37 37.61
N GLU A 153 1.34 51.31 38.23
CA GLU A 153 2.60 50.96 38.93
C GLU A 153 2.38 50.44 40.36
N ASN A 154 1.14 50.06 40.71
CA ASN A 154 0.80 49.41 41.97
C ASN A 154 1.64 48.15 42.19
N ASN A 155 1.97 47.85 43.44
CA ASN A 155 2.77 46.70 43.84
C ASN A 155 2.01 45.95 44.94
N HIS A 156 1.77 44.66 44.72
CA HIS A 156 1.04 43.77 45.61
C HIS A 156 1.99 42.75 46.23
N GLU A 157 1.86 42.52 47.54
CA GLU A 157 2.67 41.52 48.23
C GLU A 157 2.27 40.11 47.79
N MET A 158 3.21 39.16 47.81
CA MET A 158 2.91 37.76 47.46
C MET A 158 1.95 37.09 48.46
N SER A 159 1.83 37.66 49.66
CA SER A 159 0.88 37.34 50.73
C SER A 159 -0.54 37.90 50.50
N ASN A 160 -0.78 38.68 49.45
CA ASN A 160 -2.13 39.17 49.14
C ASN A 160 -3.01 38.02 48.61
N TYR A 161 -4.23 37.92 49.14
CA TYR A 161 -5.26 36.99 48.64
C TYR A 161 -5.66 37.30 47.20
N VAL A 162 -5.78 36.26 46.38
CA VAL A 162 -6.03 36.38 44.92
C VAL A 162 -7.43 36.91 44.56
N GLU A 163 -8.39 36.89 45.48
CA GLU A 163 -9.83 37.02 45.21
C GLU A 163 -10.25 38.32 44.50
N HIS A 164 -9.46 39.39 44.62
CA HIS A 164 -9.75 40.69 44.02
C HIS A 164 -8.97 40.95 42.71
N PHE A 165 -8.25 39.94 42.20
CA PHE A 165 -7.28 40.07 41.13
C PHE A 165 -7.58 39.21 39.89
N ASP A 166 -8.83 38.76 39.71
CA ASP A 166 -9.21 37.99 38.51
C ASP A 166 -9.02 38.80 37.21
N GLN A 167 -8.53 38.10 36.18
CA GLN A 167 -8.05 38.64 34.91
C GLN A 167 -7.00 39.76 35.04
N MET A 168 -6.30 39.95 36.17
CA MET A 168 -5.26 40.98 36.26
C MET A 168 -3.91 40.49 35.69
N HIS A 169 -3.10 41.43 35.20
CA HIS A 169 -1.85 41.17 34.47
C HIS A 169 -0.68 41.83 35.20
N PHE A 170 0.33 41.03 35.56
CA PHE A 170 1.42 41.43 36.44
C PHE A 170 2.80 41.07 35.91
N LYS A 171 3.80 41.82 36.37
CA LYS A 171 5.24 41.53 36.27
C LYS A 171 5.81 41.27 37.67
N VAL A 172 6.59 40.19 37.83
CA VAL A 172 7.28 39.90 39.11
C VAL A 172 8.43 40.88 39.30
N LYS A 173 8.46 41.57 40.45
CA LYS A 173 9.42 42.61 40.80
C LYS A 173 10.14 42.26 42.10
N LEU A 174 11.47 42.17 42.05
CA LEU A 174 12.30 41.94 43.23
C LEU A 174 12.44 43.25 44.04
N ILE A 175 11.92 43.26 45.27
CA ILE A 175 11.99 44.42 46.18
C ILE A 175 13.33 44.45 46.91
N SER A 176 13.69 43.35 47.58
CA SER A 176 15.00 43.20 48.24
C SER A 176 15.63 41.86 47.89
N ASN A 177 16.97 41.83 47.89
CA ASN A 177 17.76 40.63 47.64
C ASN A 177 18.22 40.00 48.97
N ILE A 178 17.39 40.13 50.01
CA ILE A 178 17.53 39.49 51.31
C ILE A 178 16.65 38.24 51.28
N ASP A 179 17.19 37.11 51.71
CA ASP A 179 16.43 35.87 51.78
C ASP A 179 15.41 35.94 52.93
N GLN A 180 14.17 35.52 52.66
CA GLN A 180 13.12 35.43 53.66
C GLN A 180 13.41 34.27 54.63
N PRO A 181 13.09 34.39 55.93
CA PRO A 181 13.15 33.26 56.85
C PRO A 181 12.20 32.15 56.34
N GLN A 182 12.70 30.91 56.30
CA GLN A 182 12.00 29.81 55.65
C GLN A 182 10.61 29.55 56.25
N TYR A 183 9.57 29.81 55.49
CA TYR A 183 8.28 29.14 55.67
C TYR A 183 8.47 27.66 55.31
N VAL A 184 8.68 26.83 56.32
CA VAL A 184 8.54 25.38 56.17
C VAL A 184 7.04 25.10 56.02
N LEU A 185 6.62 24.66 54.82
CA LEU A 185 5.27 24.13 54.61
C LEU A 185 5.20 22.71 55.22
N ASP A 186 5.19 22.67 56.55
CA ASP A 186 5.17 21.47 57.37
C ASP A 186 3.76 20.85 57.32
N THR A 187 3.53 19.94 56.38
CA THR A 187 2.27 19.20 56.21
C THR A 187 2.04 18.13 57.29
N THR A 188 2.60 18.32 58.49
CA THR A 188 2.53 17.39 59.62
C THR A 188 2.34 18.11 60.96
N LYS A 189 1.12 18.56 61.25
CA LYS A 189 0.70 18.85 62.63
C LYS A 189 -0.60 18.16 63.04
N THR A 190 -0.41 17.05 63.72
CA THR A 190 -1.34 16.42 64.66
C THR A 190 -1.60 17.33 65.87
N GLU A 191 -2.71 17.10 66.56
CA GLU A 191 -2.86 17.37 68.00
C GLU A 191 -1.81 16.53 68.77
N SER A 192 -1.18 16.92 69.89
CA SER A 192 -0.91 18.20 70.57
C SER A 192 0.29 17.96 71.55
N ASP A 193 0.80 18.82 72.45
CA ASP A 193 0.42 20.15 72.95
C ASP A 193 1.62 20.86 73.67
N SER A 194 1.40 22.10 74.10
CA SER A 194 1.91 22.70 75.36
C SER A 194 3.41 23.07 75.57
N VAL A 195 3.66 24.38 75.46
CA VAL A 195 4.53 25.29 76.27
C VAL A 195 6.08 25.15 76.42
N ALA A 196 6.72 26.32 76.23
CA ALA A 196 7.74 26.97 77.10
C ALA A 196 9.28 26.76 76.89
N SER A 197 9.86 27.70 76.12
CA SER A 197 10.85 28.71 76.59
C SER A 197 12.39 28.49 76.56
N THR A 198 13.02 29.35 75.73
CA THR A 198 14.22 30.20 75.96
C THR A 198 15.69 29.71 75.90
N SER A 199 16.41 30.31 74.92
CA SER A 199 17.69 31.09 75.03
C SER A 199 19.11 30.48 74.85
N THR A 200 19.73 30.86 73.70
CA THR A 200 21.06 31.53 73.47
C THR A 200 22.44 30.80 73.43
N LEU A 201 23.16 31.00 72.28
CA LEU A 201 24.64 31.23 72.06
C LEU A 201 25.64 30.04 72.27
N THR A 202 26.85 29.88 71.63
CA THR A 202 27.65 30.41 70.46
C THR A 202 28.48 29.23 69.79
N GLU A 203 29.56 29.24 68.95
CA GLU A 203 30.49 30.20 68.25
C GLU A 203 31.43 29.52 67.17
N ASN A 204 32.10 30.30 66.28
CA ASN A 204 33.43 30.09 65.59
C ASN A 204 33.72 28.88 64.63
N VAL A 205 34.72 28.83 63.68
CA VAL A 205 35.39 29.74 62.68
C VAL A 205 36.30 28.94 61.66
N ASP A 206 36.73 29.53 60.51
CA ASP A 206 37.46 29.00 59.28
C ASP A 206 39.04 28.92 59.42
N PRO A 207 40.02 28.78 58.42
CA PRO A 207 40.02 28.73 56.91
C PRO A 207 41.11 27.92 56.08
N SER A 208 41.00 27.90 54.71
CA SER A 208 42.07 27.86 53.63
C SER A 208 42.86 26.53 53.30
N LEU A 209 43.74 26.30 52.26
CA LEU A 209 44.57 27.06 51.25
C LEU A 209 44.89 26.33 49.88
N GLN A 210 44.88 27.07 48.74
CA GLN A 210 45.86 27.15 47.57
C GLN A 210 46.28 25.97 46.60
N LEU A 211 47.19 26.25 45.60
CA LEU A 211 47.47 25.54 44.29
C LEU A 211 49.02 25.27 44.05
N PRO A 212 49.75 25.26 42.86
CA PRO A 212 49.48 25.31 41.38
C PRO A 212 50.44 24.56 40.34
N ILE A 213 50.21 24.70 39.00
CA ILE A 213 51.17 24.96 37.85
C ILE A 213 51.92 23.87 36.94
N SER A 214 51.77 24.02 35.60
CA SER A 214 52.73 23.92 34.42
C SER A 214 53.31 22.68 33.63
N THR A 215 53.17 22.79 32.28
CA THR A 215 54.16 22.64 31.13
C THR A 215 54.58 21.33 30.39
N LYS A 216 54.22 21.31 29.08
CA LYS A 216 55.01 21.08 27.82
C LYS A 216 56.20 20.08 27.72
N LYS A 217 56.15 19.19 26.70
CA LYS A 217 57.22 18.92 25.69
C LYS A 217 56.69 18.07 24.51
N GLY A 218 57.45 17.93 23.42
CA GLY A 218 57.11 17.07 22.28
C GLY A 218 58.26 16.88 21.28
N LYS A 219 58.17 15.90 20.36
CA LYS A 219 59.04 15.73 19.18
C LYS A 219 58.46 14.74 18.14
N THR A 220 59.11 14.69 16.98
CA THR A 220 58.57 14.34 15.65
C THR A 220 58.63 12.84 15.27
N GLN A 221 57.81 12.48 14.25
CA GLN A 221 58.16 11.68 13.03
C GLN A 221 57.58 10.26 12.81
N ARG A 222 57.18 10.06 11.54
CA ARG A 222 57.03 8.83 10.72
C ARG A 222 55.66 8.16 10.52
N ARG A 223 55.44 7.78 9.26
CA ARG A 223 54.24 7.21 8.63
C ARG A 223 53.94 5.77 9.07
N LYS A 224 52.66 5.43 9.16
CA LYS A 224 52.01 4.39 8.34
C LYS A 224 50.49 4.63 8.33
N THR A 225 49.86 4.54 7.17
CA THR A 225 48.41 4.79 6.99
C THR A 225 47.69 3.52 6.60
N THR A 226 47.04 2.87 7.55
CA THR A 226 46.02 1.85 7.33
C THR A 226 44.65 2.48 7.55
N LYS A 227 43.83 2.56 6.50
CA LYS A 227 42.42 2.96 6.63
C LYS A 227 41.60 1.72 7.02
N ASN A 228 41.07 1.70 8.24
CA ASN A 228 39.93 0.85 8.57
C ASN A 228 38.64 1.56 8.13
N PRO A 229 37.54 0.81 7.87
CA PRO A 229 36.20 1.39 7.76
C PRO A 229 35.77 2.08 9.06
N SER A 230 34.83 3.02 8.96
CA SER A 230 34.19 3.67 10.11
C SER A 230 33.23 2.73 10.84
N PRO A 231 33.02 2.87 12.17
CA PRO A 231 31.98 2.17 12.88
C PRO A 231 30.58 2.52 12.35
N GLU A 232 29.66 1.56 12.45
CA GLU A 232 28.24 1.76 12.17
C GLU A 232 27.59 2.61 13.27
N MET A 233 26.64 3.48 12.90
CA MET A 233 25.81 4.19 13.88
C MET A 233 24.58 3.35 14.22
N GLU A 234 24.64 2.61 15.32
CA GLU A 234 23.48 1.89 15.84
C GLU A 234 22.40 2.89 16.31
N ILE A 235 21.16 2.73 15.83
CA ILE A 235 20.06 3.64 16.17
C ILE A 235 19.64 3.43 17.64
N PRO A 236 19.66 4.47 18.50
CA PRO A 236 19.28 4.36 19.90
C PRO A 236 17.87 3.77 20.10
N ASN A 237 17.72 2.98 21.16
CA ASN A 237 16.48 2.32 21.60
C ASN A 237 15.80 1.41 20.55
N SER A 238 16.41 1.16 19.39
CA SER A 238 15.89 0.25 18.35
C SER A 238 15.53 -1.13 18.90
N LYS A 239 16.39 -1.72 19.73
CA LYS A 239 16.16 -3.01 20.41
C LYS A 239 15.01 -2.99 21.43
N GLU A 240 14.77 -1.86 22.08
CA GLU A 240 13.69 -1.68 23.07
C GLU A 240 12.34 -1.48 22.38
N ILE A 241 12.28 -0.61 21.37
CA ILE A 241 11.10 -0.38 20.53
C ILE A 241 10.67 -1.70 19.85
N LEU A 242 11.63 -2.47 19.35
CA LEU A 242 11.40 -3.78 18.72
C LEU A 242 10.99 -4.87 19.75
N GLY A 243 11.34 -4.69 21.03
CA GLY A 243 10.77 -5.46 22.15
C GLY A 243 9.30 -5.12 22.39
N ILE A 244 8.98 -3.84 22.60
CA ILE A 244 7.62 -3.35 22.85
C ILE A 244 6.66 -3.74 21.71
N LEU A 245 7.11 -3.65 20.45
CA LEU A 245 6.34 -4.11 19.28
C LEU A 245 6.07 -5.62 19.32
N ARG A 246 7.04 -6.44 19.72
CA ARG A 246 6.88 -7.90 19.85
C ARG A 246 5.95 -8.29 20.99
N ASP A 247 6.02 -7.60 22.11
CA ASP A 247 5.14 -7.86 23.26
C ASP A 247 3.69 -7.44 22.95
N GLN A 248 3.45 -6.31 22.28
CA GLN A 248 2.09 -5.93 21.83
C GLN A 248 1.53 -6.89 20.77
N PHE A 249 2.38 -7.46 19.90
CA PHE A 249 1.94 -8.48 18.95
C PHE A 249 1.51 -9.80 19.65
N LYS A 250 2.07 -10.09 20.82
CA LYS A 250 1.95 -11.38 21.52
C LYS A 250 0.52 -11.67 21.97
N ASP A 251 -0.16 -10.71 22.58
CA ASP A 251 -1.53 -10.90 23.09
C ASP A 251 -2.54 -11.00 21.94
N LEU A 252 -2.34 -10.22 20.87
CA LEU A 252 -3.15 -10.30 19.65
C LEU A 252 -2.96 -11.66 18.96
N LEU A 253 -1.72 -12.16 18.94
CA LEU A 253 -1.32 -13.43 18.36
C LEU A 253 -1.86 -14.63 19.15
N GLU A 254 -1.84 -14.60 20.49
CA GLU A 254 -2.49 -15.62 21.31
C GLU A 254 -4.02 -15.58 21.18
N THR A 255 -4.62 -14.40 21.04
CA THR A 255 -6.07 -14.27 20.78
C THR A 255 -6.45 -14.95 19.47
N LEU A 256 -5.68 -14.74 18.39
CA LEU A 256 -5.89 -15.39 17.10
C LEU A 256 -5.65 -16.91 17.18
N LYS A 257 -4.59 -17.35 17.85
CA LYS A 257 -4.29 -18.78 18.07
C LYS A 257 -5.44 -19.51 18.76
N GLN A 258 -6.00 -18.91 19.82
CA GLN A 258 -7.13 -19.48 20.54
C GLN A 258 -8.41 -19.51 19.70
N ARG A 259 -8.64 -18.50 18.85
CA ARG A 259 -9.82 -18.42 17.97
C ARG A 259 -9.77 -19.43 16.81
N GLU A 260 -8.62 -19.54 16.15
CA GLU A 260 -8.41 -20.37 14.95
C GLU A 260 -7.79 -21.75 15.27
N ASN A 261 -7.61 -22.09 16.56
CA ASN A 261 -7.00 -23.34 17.05
C ASN A 261 -5.56 -23.59 16.54
N LEU A 262 -4.79 -22.52 16.33
CA LEU A 262 -3.42 -22.53 15.82
C LEU A 262 -2.42 -22.61 16.98
N LYS A 263 -1.44 -23.50 16.91
CA LYS A 263 -0.60 -23.89 18.06
C LYS A 263 0.69 -23.10 18.18
N ASN A 264 1.12 -22.42 17.12
CA ASN A 264 2.40 -21.72 17.08
C ASN A 264 2.39 -20.59 16.03
N ASN A 265 3.45 -19.77 16.04
CA ASN A 265 3.55 -18.59 15.18
C ASN A 265 3.68 -18.95 13.69
N SER A 266 4.23 -20.12 13.36
CA SER A 266 4.33 -20.61 11.97
C SER A 266 2.95 -21.07 11.45
N GLU A 267 2.11 -21.68 12.28
CA GLU A 267 0.71 -21.96 11.90
C GLU A 267 -0.10 -20.68 11.67
N VAL A 268 0.18 -19.60 12.41
CA VAL A 268 -0.40 -18.27 12.15
C VAL A 268 0.14 -17.64 10.86
N GLN A 269 1.45 -17.69 10.63
CA GLN A 269 2.05 -17.17 9.39
C GLN A 269 1.72 -18.04 8.16
N LYS A 270 1.41 -19.33 8.36
CA LYS A 270 0.75 -20.20 7.37
C LYS A 270 -0.65 -19.65 7.12
N PHE A 271 -1.53 -19.59 8.11
CA PHE A 271 -2.91 -19.12 8.00
C PHE A 271 -3.03 -17.78 7.21
N PHE A 272 -2.35 -16.72 7.65
CA PHE A 272 -2.39 -15.41 6.96
C PHE A 272 -1.91 -15.46 5.50
N ARG A 273 -1.03 -16.40 5.14
CA ARG A 273 -0.52 -16.54 3.77
C ARG A 273 -1.27 -17.59 2.95
N GLU A 274 -1.98 -18.55 3.55
CA GLU A 274 -2.82 -19.47 2.78
C GLU A 274 -3.97 -18.72 2.11
N GLU A 275 -4.55 -17.76 2.84
CA GLU A 275 -5.54 -16.83 2.32
C GLU A 275 -4.92 -15.87 1.30
N TYR A 276 -3.65 -15.45 1.47
CA TYR A 276 -2.91 -14.66 0.45
C TYR A 276 -2.78 -15.41 -0.86
N ASP A 277 -2.31 -16.66 -0.77
CA ASP A 277 -2.13 -17.51 -1.94
C ASP A 277 -3.47 -17.73 -2.67
N LYS A 278 -4.60 -17.78 -1.95
CA LYS A 278 -5.96 -17.86 -2.54
C LYS A 278 -6.42 -16.54 -3.17
N SER A 279 -6.26 -15.42 -2.45
CA SER A 279 -6.87 -14.14 -2.78
C SER A 279 -6.23 -13.46 -3.98
N VAL A 280 -4.95 -13.70 -4.25
CA VAL A 280 -4.25 -13.19 -5.45
C VAL A 280 -4.54 -14.09 -6.67
N GLN A 281 -5.42 -15.11 -6.55
CA GLN A 281 -5.59 -16.14 -7.56
C GLN A 281 -6.91 -16.19 -8.35
N SER A 282 -8.02 -15.54 -7.97
CA SER A 282 -9.22 -15.67 -8.82
C SER A 282 -9.13 -14.86 -10.12
N PHE A 283 -8.41 -13.74 -10.14
CA PHE A 283 -8.19 -12.97 -11.38
C PHE A 283 -6.81 -13.18 -12.04
N SER A 284 -5.97 -14.13 -11.59
CA SER A 284 -4.75 -14.53 -12.32
C SER A 284 -4.94 -15.77 -13.20
N LYS A 285 -5.96 -16.62 -12.98
CA LYS A 285 -6.30 -17.75 -13.89
C LYS A 285 -6.66 -17.21 -15.29
N VAL A 286 -5.89 -17.53 -16.34
CA VAL A 286 -6.05 -16.92 -17.70
C VAL A 286 -7.47 -17.03 -18.24
N ARG A 287 -8.15 -18.17 -18.04
CA ARG A 287 -9.56 -18.36 -18.42
C ARG A 287 -10.51 -17.35 -17.77
N LYS A 288 -10.31 -16.98 -16.50
CA LYS A 288 -11.14 -15.98 -15.81
C LYS A 288 -10.85 -14.57 -16.37
N VAL A 289 -9.59 -14.25 -16.72
CA VAL A 289 -9.25 -12.98 -17.40
C VAL A 289 -9.88 -12.91 -18.80
N LYS A 290 -9.79 -14.00 -19.60
CA LYS A 290 -10.44 -14.11 -20.92
C LYS A 290 -11.96 -13.89 -20.85
N GLU A 291 -12.63 -14.43 -19.83
CA GLU A 291 -14.06 -14.20 -19.62
C GLU A 291 -14.36 -12.75 -19.21
N ILE A 292 -13.58 -12.13 -18.32
CA ILE A 292 -13.73 -10.69 -18.00
C ILE A 292 -13.48 -9.80 -19.22
N MET A 293 -12.49 -10.11 -20.08
CA MET A 293 -12.30 -9.38 -21.35
C MET A 293 -13.52 -9.53 -22.27
N ARG A 294 -14.09 -10.73 -22.39
CA ARG A 294 -15.33 -10.98 -23.16
C ARG A 294 -16.49 -10.15 -22.62
N LEU A 295 -16.68 -10.14 -21.30
CA LEU A 295 -17.72 -9.34 -20.63
C LEU A 295 -17.45 -7.82 -20.76
N SER A 296 -16.19 -7.40 -20.93
CA SER A 296 -15.82 -5.99 -21.14
C SER A 296 -16.30 -5.41 -22.47
N GLU A 297 -16.62 -6.23 -23.49
CA GLU A 297 -17.23 -5.77 -24.75
C GLU A 297 -18.56 -5.03 -24.51
N SER A 298 -19.33 -5.46 -23.49
CA SER A 298 -20.59 -4.82 -23.11
C SER A 298 -20.42 -3.44 -22.48
N VAL A 299 -19.20 -3.05 -22.10
CA VAL A 299 -18.91 -1.83 -21.34
C VAL A 299 -18.55 -0.67 -22.27
N CYS A 300 -19.19 0.47 -22.03
CA CYS A 300 -19.06 1.67 -22.83
C CYS A 300 -18.85 2.92 -21.96
N GLN A 301 -18.29 3.96 -22.58
CA GLN A 301 -18.30 5.30 -22.04
C GLN A 301 -19.61 5.99 -22.42
N ILE A 302 -20.42 6.32 -21.42
CA ILE A 302 -21.58 7.22 -21.58
C ILE A 302 -21.06 8.64 -21.77
N ARG A 303 -21.57 9.33 -22.79
CA ARG A 303 -21.26 10.72 -23.11
C ARG A 303 -22.57 11.50 -23.14
N VAL A 304 -22.73 12.41 -22.18
CA VAL A 304 -23.84 13.37 -22.15
C VAL A 304 -23.36 14.65 -22.82
N GLU A 305 -24.08 15.10 -23.84
CA GLU A 305 -23.84 16.33 -24.60
C GLU A 305 -24.97 17.33 -24.28
N GLY A 306 -24.69 18.63 -24.27
CA GLY A 306 -25.70 19.65 -23.98
C GLY A 306 -25.34 20.52 -22.77
N SER A 307 -26.31 20.73 -21.87
CA SER A 307 -26.25 21.72 -20.78
C SER A 307 -25.22 21.40 -19.69
N ALA A 308 -25.07 20.14 -19.32
CA ALA A 308 -24.18 19.67 -18.25
C ALA A 308 -23.30 18.52 -18.75
N PRO A 309 -22.38 18.77 -19.70
CA PRO A 309 -21.66 17.74 -20.42
C PRO A 309 -20.80 16.91 -19.46
N CYS A 310 -21.01 15.60 -19.45
CA CYS A 310 -20.30 14.68 -18.59
C CYS A 310 -19.94 13.38 -19.31
N LYS A 311 -19.01 12.64 -18.72
CA LYS A 311 -18.64 11.30 -19.12
C LYS A 311 -18.76 10.38 -17.93
N ALA A 312 -19.26 9.18 -18.17
CA ALA A 312 -19.46 8.13 -17.17
C ALA A 312 -19.29 6.76 -17.83
N THR A 313 -19.47 5.70 -17.06
CA THR A 313 -19.50 4.32 -17.57
C THR A 313 -20.94 3.83 -17.66
N GLY A 314 -21.19 2.87 -18.55
CA GLY A 314 -22.44 2.13 -18.59
C GLY A 314 -22.23 0.81 -19.32
N PHE A 315 -23.15 -0.13 -19.19
CA PHE A 315 -23.02 -1.46 -19.78
C PHE A 315 -24.32 -2.02 -20.34
N VAL A 316 -24.23 -2.81 -21.41
CA VAL A 316 -25.38 -3.50 -22.00
C VAL A 316 -25.87 -4.60 -21.06
N LEU A 317 -26.97 -4.32 -20.35
CA LEU A 317 -27.57 -5.24 -19.40
C LEU A 317 -28.31 -6.37 -20.14
N PHE A 318 -29.19 -6.01 -21.08
CA PHE A 318 -29.91 -6.94 -21.95
C PHE A 318 -30.42 -6.28 -23.25
N GLY A 319 -30.79 -7.07 -24.26
CA GLY A 319 -31.46 -6.58 -25.48
C GLY A 319 -30.71 -5.44 -26.19
N LYS A 320 -31.32 -4.24 -26.18
CA LYS A 320 -30.72 -2.95 -26.59
C LYS A 320 -30.58 -1.95 -25.43
N PHE A 321 -30.69 -2.41 -24.18
CA PHE A 321 -30.72 -1.59 -22.98
C PHE A 321 -29.38 -1.54 -22.25
N ILE A 322 -29.01 -0.34 -21.83
CA ILE A 322 -27.80 -0.03 -21.07
C ILE A 322 -28.17 0.41 -19.66
N LEU A 323 -27.46 -0.09 -18.65
CA LEU A 323 -27.54 0.40 -17.28
C LEU A 323 -26.37 1.36 -16.99
N THR A 324 -26.66 2.45 -16.30
CA THR A 324 -25.68 3.40 -15.70
C THR A 324 -26.30 3.99 -14.42
N ASN A 325 -25.59 4.86 -13.69
CA ASN A 325 -26.16 5.54 -12.52
C ASN A 325 -27.16 6.64 -12.93
N ALA A 326 -28.13 6.92 -12.07
CA ALA A 326 -29.12 7.98 -12.28
C ALA A 326 -28.49 9.38 -12.17
N HIS A 327 -27.50 9.59 -11.29
CA HIS A 327 -26.85 10.89 -11.12
C HIS A 327 -26.07 11.37 -12.37
N VAL A 328 -25.80 10.47 -13.33
CA VAL A 328 -25.21 10.79 -14.64
C VAL A 328 -26.21 11.58 -15.49
N ILE A 329 -27.51 11.29 -15.37
CA ILE A 329 -28.58 11.83 -16.21
C ILE A 329 -29.25 13.02 -15.51
N LYS A 330 -28.68 14.22 -15.70
CA LYS A 330 -29.05 15.43 -14.94
C LYS A 330 -30.15 16.28 -15.56
N ASN A 331 -30.28 16.30 -16.89
CA ASN A 331 -31.21 17.18 -17.61
C ASN A 331 -32.30 16.36 -18.34
N TYR A 332 -33.41 16.12 -17.66
CA TYR A 332 -34.57 15.38 -18.19
C TYR A 332 -35.88 15.82 -17.50
N ASP A 333 -37.01 15.57 -18.16
CA ASP A 333 -38.35 15.81 -17.64
C ASP A 333 -38.78 14.67 -16.67
N HIS A 334 -38.96 15.01 -15.39
CA HIS A 334 -39.35 14.05 -14.34
C HIS A 334 -40.73 13.40 -14.55
N ILE A 335 -41.64 14.03 -15.30
CA ILE A 335 -43.00 13.55 -15.56
C ILE A 335 -43.02 12.68 -16.83
N THR A 336 -42.50 13.20 -17.94
CA THR A 336 -42.52 12.47 -19.23
C THR A 336 -41.37 11.50 -19.42
N TRP A 337 -40.35 11.55 -18.54
CA TRP A 337 -39.10 10.79 -18.64
C TRP A 337 -38.29 11.10 -19.92
N ARG A 338 -38.54 12.26 -20.52
CA ARG A 338 -37.85 12.71 -21.74
C ARG A 338 -36.52 13.37 -21.41
N ILE A 339 -35.45 12.88 -22.02
CA ILE A 339 -34.08 13.36 -21.87
C ILE A 339 -33.90 14.62 -22.74
N HIS A 340 -33.29 15.68 -22.19
CA HIS A 340 -33.06 16.95 -22.91
C HIS A 340 -31.64 17.09 -23.45
N ASP A 341 -30.63 16.61 -22.69
CA ASP A 341 -29.22 16.58 -23.10
C ASP A 341 -28.93 15.30 -23.90
N PRO A 342 -28.58 15.34 -25.20
CA PRO A 342 -28.35 14.14 -26.01
C PRO A 342 -27.27 13.21 -25.44
N ILE A 343 -27.53 11.90 -25.46
CA ILE A 343 -26.61 10.89 -24.90
C ILE A 343 -26.12 9.93 -25.99
N LYS A 344 -24.84 9.58 -25.94
CA LYS A 344 -24.20 8.58 -26.79
C LYS A 344 -23.42 7.57 -25.94
N ALA A 345 -23.53 6.30 -26.28
CA ALA A 345 -22.68 5.23 -25.74
C ALA A 345 -21.50 5.01 -26.70
N ALA A 346 -20.27 5.08 -26.18
CA ALA A 346 -19.05 4.88 -26.93
C ALA A 346 -18.33 3.60 -26.45
N PHE A 347 -18.39 2.55 -27.27
CA PHE A 347 -17.75 1.26 -27.02
C PHE A 347 -16.31 1.24 -27.53
N ASN A 348 -15.53 0.30 -27.03
CA ASN A 348 -14.18 -0.06 -27.54
C ASN A 348 -13.19 1.13 -27.61
N LEU A 349 -13.27 2.03 -26.61
CA LEU A 349 -12.27 3.04 -26.32
C LEU A 349 -11.22 2.45 -25.36
N GLU A 350 -10.14 1.89 -25.89
CA GLU A 350 -9.14 1.16 -25.09
C GLU A 350 -7.71 1.73 -25.24
N LYS A 351 -7.49 2.62 -26.21
CA LYS A 351 -6.31 3.47 -26.40
C LYS A 351 -6.73 4.93 -26.61
N LYS A 352 -5.90 5.88 -26.16
CA LYS A 352 -6.12 7.32 -26.38
C LYS A 352 -6.05 7.72 -27.88
N SER A 353 -5.59 6.82 -28.74
CA SER A 353 -5.45 6.97 -30.19
C SER A 353 -6.57 6.35 -31.04
N ASP A 354 -7.58 5.67 -30.45
CA ASP A 354 -8.61 4.86 -31.16
C ASP A 354 -9.66 5.67 -31.97
N LYS A 355 -9.26 6.75 -32.65
CA LYS A 355 -10.15 7.63 -33.43
C LYS A 355 -10.88 6.95 -34.61
N GLY A 356 -10.61 5.67 -34.89
CA GLY A 356 -11.29 4.85 -35.91
C GLY A 356 -12.05 3.61 -35.39
N ASN A 357 -11.77 3.12 -34.19
CA ASN A 357 -12.30 1.83 -33.70
C ASN A 357 -13.44 1.97 -32.67
N VAL A 358 -13.69 3.18 -32.16
CA VAL A 358 -14.72 3.44 -31.15
C VAL A 358 -16.11 3.44 -31.79
N THR A 359 -16.90 2.38 -31.56
CA THR A 359 -18.31 2.32 -31.99
C THR A 359 -19.17 3.24 -31.12
N VAL A 360 -19.70 4.31 -31.72
CA VAL A 360 -20.57 5.28 -31.03
C VAL A 360 -22.02 5.09 -31.45
N ILE A 361 -22.90 4.78 -30.51
CA ILE A 361 -24.33 4.55 -30.73
C ILE A 361 -25.13 5.60 -29.93
N PRO A 362 -26.08 6.34 -30.54
CA PRO A 362 -26.94 7.27 -29.81
C PRO A 362 -27.96 6.54 -28.93
N VAL A 363 -28.37 7.19 -27.84
CA VAL A 363 -29.47 6.75 -26.97
C VAL A 363 -30.78 7.38 -27.46
N LYS A 364 -31.93 6.75 -27.22
CA LYS A 364 -33.26 7.38 -27.40
C LYS A 364 -33.45 8.56 -26.43
N ASP A 365 -34.32 9.51 -26.76
CA ASP A 365 -34.62 10.67 -25.90
C ASP A 365 -35.60 10.36 -24.75
N THR A 366 -35.76 9.09 -24.36
CA THR A 366 -36.65 8.64 -23.28
C THR A 366 -35.96 7.61 -22.37
N LEU A 367 -36.11 7.77 -21.06
CA LEU A 367 -35.64 6.79 -20.07
C LEU A 367 -36.55 5.54 -20.09
N ALA A 368 -35.94 4.35 -20.03
CA ALA A 368 -36.68 3.09 -19.96
C ALA A 368 -36.99 2.69 -18.50
N ALA A 369 -36.12 3.06 -17.56
CA ALA A 369 -36.35 3.03 -16.12
C ALA A 369 -35.43 4.05 -15.43
N TYR A 370 -35.85 4.62 -14.31
CA TYR A 370 -35.03 5.55 -13.53
C TYR A 370 -35.39 5.50 -12.04
N HIS A 371 -34.39 5.55 -11.16
CA HIS A 371 -34.59 5.92 -9.76
C HIS A 371 -33.32 6.54 -9.16
N PHE A 372 -33.50 7.63 -8.42
CA PHE A 372 -32.47 8.27 -7.61
C PHE A 372 -33.01 8.61 -6.22
N GLY A 373 -32.43 8.02 -5.16
CA GLY A 373 -32.82 8.29 -3.77
C GLY A 373 -32.89 7.05 -2.87
N LYS A 374 -33.32 7.28 -1.63
CA LYS A 374 -33.44 6.24 -0.59
C LYS A 374 -34.89 5.75 -0.46
N GLU A 375 -35.08 4.43 -0.43
CA GLU A 375 -36.37 3.79 -0.24
C GLU A 375 -36.24 2.68 0.82
N GLY A 376 -36.82 2.91 2.00
CA GLY A 376 -36.63 2.05 3.16
C GLY A 376 -35.17 1.97 3.58
N GLU A 377 -34.62 0.75 3.64
CA GLU A 377 -33.21 0.50 3.97
C GLU A 377 -32.27 0.54 2.74
N ASN A 378 -32.82 0.56 1.52
CA ASN A 378 -32.07 0.55 0.27
C ASN A 378 -31.87 1.97 -0.27
N HIS A 379 -30.82 2.16 -1.06
CA HIS A 379 -30.65 3.35 -1.91
C HIS A 379 -30.52 2.92 -3.36
N PHE A 380 -31.12 3.68 -4.26
CA PHE A 380 -31.16 3.43 -5.68
C PHE A 380 -30.57 4.63 -6.43
N ASP A 381 -29.65 4.36 -7.33
CA ASP A 381 -29.04 5.35 -8.21
C ASP A 381 -28.79 4.67 -9.56
N PHE A 382 -29.86 4.52 -10.36
CA PHE A 382 -29.80 3.84 -11.64
C PHE A 382 -30.68 4.48 -12.72
N ALA A 383 -30.16 4.49 -13.96
CA ALA A 383 -30.89 4.81 -15.17
C ALA A 383 -30.73 3.66 -16.17
N LEU A 384 -31.85 3.17 -16.70
CA LEU A 384 -31.89 2.23 -17.80
C LEU A 384 -32.19 3.01 -19.10
N LEU A 385 -31.26 2.94 -20.03
CA LEU A 385 -31.24 3.67 -21.29
C LEU A 385 -31.50 2.70 -22.44
N GLU A 386 -32.20 3.11 -23.50
CA GLU A 386 -32.37 2.29 -24.72
C GLU A 386 -31.56 2.86 -25.88
N LEU A 387 -30.74 2.02 -26.54
CA LEU A 387 -29.96 2.44 -27.70
C LEU A 387 -30.81 2.60 -28.97
N ASN A 388 -30.59 3.72 -29.66
CA ASN A 388 -31.17 4.05 -30.96
C ASN A 388 -30.25 3.57 -32.10
N GLY A 389 -30.06 2.26 -32.18
CA GLY A 389 -29.20 1.62 -33.17
C GLY A 389 -29.21 0.11 -33.06
N GLU A 390 -28.22 -0.56 -33.65
CA GLU A 390 -27.96 -1.99 -33.47
C GLU A 390 -26.71 -2.18 -32.62
N ILE A 391 -26.73 -3.22 -31.78
CA ILE A 391 -25.59 -3.61 -30.95
C ILE A 391 -25.06 -4.93 -31.53
N PRO A 392 -23.74 -5.08 -31.74
CA PRO A 392 -23.16 -6.35 -32.18
C PRO A 392 -23.66 -7.54 -31.37
N GLU A 393 -23.93 -8.66 -32.05
CA GLU A 393 -24.30 -9.92 -31.39
C GLU A 393 -23.15 -10.50 -30.56
N THR A 394 -21.91 -10.14 -30.91
CA THR A 394 -20.68 -10.50 -30.18
C THR A 394 -20.60 -9.86 -28.80
N PHE A 395 -21.26 -8.72 -28.56
CA PHE A 395 -21.27 -8.10 -27.24
C PHE A 395 -22.16 -8.94 -26.30
N PRO A 396 -21.66 -9.46 -25.17
CA PRO A 396 -22.51 -10.18 -24.24
C PRO A 396 -23.58 -9.25 -23.65
N ARG A 397 -24.59 -9.88 -23.05
CA ARG A 397 -25.68 -9.19 -22.34
C ARG A 397 -25.51 -9.54 -20.87
N LEU A 398 -25.05 -8.59 -20.05
CA LEU A 398 -24.45 -8.91 -18.75
C LEU A 398 -25.43 -9.52 -17.73
N LEU A 399 -26.75 -9.40 -17.95
CA LEU A 399 -27.73 -10.16 -17.16
C LEU A 399 -27.55 -11.69 -17.30
N LYS A 400 -26.97 -12.19 -18.40
CA LYS A 400 -26.69 -13.61 -18.61
C LYS A 400 -25.52 -14.16 -17.78
N SER A 401 -24.68 -13.32 -17.17
CA SER A 401 -23.73 -13.76 -16.14
C SER A 401 -24.25 -13.55 -14.71
N TYR A 402 -25.39 -12.89 -14.54
CA TYR A 402 -26.03 -12.76 -13.23
C TYR A 402 -26.77 -14.04 -12.83
N SER A 403 -26.68 -14.40 -11.55
CA SER A 403 -27.41 -15.51 -10.92
C SER A 403 -28.11 -15.01 -9.66
N LYS A 404 -29.36 -15.45 -9.46
CA LYS A 404 -30.15 -15.12 -8.25
C LYS A 404 -29.63 -15.84 -6.99
N ASP A 405 -28.82 -16.88 -7.16
CA ASP A 405 -28.28 -17.68 -6.07
C ASP A 405 -26.99 -17.07 -5.52
N ASN A 406 -27.02 -16.64 -4.25
CA ASN A 406 -25.90 -16.15 -3.45
C ASN A 406 -25.04 -15.05 -4.14
N CYS A 407 -25.52 -13.80 -4.10
CA CYS A 407 -24.61 -12.64 -4.12
C CYS A 407 -23.79 -12.65 -2.82
N THR A 408 -22.47 -12.75 -2.90
CA THR A 408 -21.60 -12.73 -1.73
C THR A 408 -21.49 -11.31 -1.16
N THR A 409 -21.44 -11.18 0.17
CA THR A 409 -21.23 -9.90 0.87
C THR A 409 -19.75 -9.62 1.18
N THR A 410 -18.85 -10.47 0.68
CA THR A 410 -17.41 -10.54 0.93
C THR A 410 -16.68 -11.12 -0.29
N GLY A 411 -15.36 -10.99 -0.33
CA GLY A 411 -14.47 -11.65 -1.29
C GLY A 411 -14.01 -10.79 -2.48
N GLU A 412 -13.26 -11.42 -3.39
CA GLU A 412 -12.72 -10.83 -4.64
C GLU A 412 -13.83 -10.39 -5.61
N ILE A 413 -13.66 -9.19 -6.15
CA ILE A 413 -14.45 -8.59 -7.22
C ILE A 413 -13.56 -7.99 -8.31
N CYS A 414 -14.13 -7.70 -9.48
CA CYS A 414 -13.48 -6.91 -10.52
C CYS A 414 -14.45 -5.88 -11.10
N ILE A 415 -14.02 -4.62 -11.15
CA ILE A 415 -14.76 -3.48 -11.70
C ILE A 415 -14.22 -3.19 -13.11
N VAL A 416 -15.10 -2.96 -14.10
CA VAL A 416 -14.67 -2.71 -15.50
C VAL A 416 -15.30 -1.44 -16.04
N GLY A 417 -14.52 -0.45 -16.46
CA GLY A 417 -15.08 0.86 -16.81
C GLY A 417 -14.08 1.93 -17.26
N HIS A 418 -14.52 3.19 -17.23
CA HIS A 418 -13.76 4.36 -17.73
C HIS A 418 -13.41 5.36 -16.61
N PRO A 419 -12.54 4.98 -15.65
CA PRO A 419 -12.08 5.89 -14.60
C PRO A 419 -11.36 7.11 -15.20
N ASN A 420 -11.47 8.25 -14.52
CA ASN A 420 -11.08 9.59 -15.00
C ASN A 420 -11.62 9.93 -16.41
N SER A 421 -12.67 9.24 -16.86
CA SER A 421 -13.25 9.35 -18.20
C SER A 421 -12.29 9.03 -19.36
N GLU A 422 -11.27 8.22 -19.11
CA GLU A 422 -10.22 7.85 -20.08
C GLU A 422 -10.53 6.52 -20.80
N VAL A 423 -9.50 5.74 -21.11
CA VAL A 423 -9.58 4.40 -21.73
C VAL A 423 -10.24 3.39 -20.79
N LYS A 424 -10.78 2.30 -21.35
CA LYS A 424 -11.37 1.21 -20.56
C LYS A 424 -10.29 0.54 -19.70
N LYS A 425 -10.58 0.40 -18.41
CA LYS A 425 -9.74 -0.26 -17.41
C LYS A 425 -10.49 -1.38 -16.68
N THR A 426 -9.74 -2.25 -16.00
CA THR A 426 -10.20 -3.21 -14.99
C THR A 426 -9.54 -2.95 -13.65
N ASP A 427 -10.28 -3.03 -12.55
CA ASP A 427 -9.78 -2.93 -11.18
C ASP A 427 -10.25 -4.14 -10.35
N PRO A 428 -9.41 -5.19 -10.21
CA PRO A 428 -9.64 -6.30 -9.28
C PRO A 428 -9.37 -5.85 -7.83
N CYS A 429 -10.35 -6.01 -6.93
CA CYS A 429 -10.24 -5.58 -5.53
C CYS A 429 -11.17 -6.39 -4.60
N PHE A 430 -11.26 -6.01 -3.31
CA PHE A 430 -11.96 -6.79 -2.27
C PHE A 430 -13.13 -6.05 -1.63
N ILE A 431 -14.25 -6.74 -1.43
CA ILE A 431 -15.38 -6.21 -0.67
C ILE A 431 -15.02 -6.10 0.82
N ILE A 432 -14.95 -4.86 1.32
CA ILE A 432 -14.86 -4.54 2.75
C ILE A 432 -16.18 -4.93 3.42
N ALA A 433 -16.13 -5.99 4.23
CA ALA A 433 -17.25 -6.45 5.04
C ALA A 433 -17.78 -5.34 5.97
N LYS A 434 -19.09 -5.35 6.28
CA LYS A 434 -19.80 -4.24 6.93
C LYS A 434 -19.24 -3.90 8.31
N GLU A 435 -18.83 -4.92 9.04
CA GLU A 435 -18.15 -4.90 10.34
C GLU A 435 -16.78 -4.20 10.32
N ASN A 436 -16.07 -4.21 9.20
CA ASN A 436 -14.70 -3.67 9.10
C ASN A 436 -14.63 -2.24 8.56
N ARG A 437 -15.75 -1.66 8.12
CA ARG A 437 -15.78 -0.31 7.51
C ARG A 437 -15.20 0.77 8.41
N GLN A 438 -15.49 0.72 9.71
CA GLN A 438 -14.91 1.63 10.71
C GLN A 438 -13.40 1.40 10.91
N LYS A 439 -12.91 0.16 10.75
CA LYS A 439 -11.48 -0.13 10.83
C LYS A 439 -10.75 0.42 9.60
N ALA A 440 -11.25 0.16 8.40
CA ALA A 440 -10.72 0.69 7.15
C ALA A 440 -10.67 2.23 7.16
N GLU A 441 -11.74 2.90 7.63
CA GLU A 441 -11.76 4.35 7.84
C GLU A 441 -10.61 4.82 8.76
N MET A 442 -10.46 4.19 9.94
CA MET A 442 -9.41 4.55 10.91
C MET A 442 -7.99 4.27 10.40
N GLU A 443 -7.76 3.17 9.71
CA GLU A 443 -6.44 2.86 9.12
C GLU A 443 -6.10 3.86 8.01
N HIS A 444 -7.02 4.10 7.08
CA HIS A 444 -6.86 5.07 5.99
C HIS A 444 -6.57 6.47 6.54
N ILE A 445 -7.30 6.90 7.58
CA ILE A 445 -7.06 8.15 8.32
C ILE A 445 -5.67 8.19 8.96
N SER A 446 -5.18 7.07 9.51
CA SER A 446 -3.88 7.01 10.19
C SER A 446 -2.70 7.15 9.23
N GLU A 447 -2.83 6.62 8.00
CA GLU A 447 -1.83 6.73 6.94
C GLU A 447 -1.91 8.10 6.24
N ASN A 448 -3.13 8.63 6.06
CA ASN A 448 -3.41 9.92 5.43
C ASN A 448 -3.54 11.06 6.46
N ILE A 449 -2.83 11.00 7.60
CA ILE A 449 -3.04 11.89 8.76
C ILE A 449 -2.92 13.39 8.44
N ASN A 450 -2.09 13.77 7.46
CA ASN A 450 -1.98 15.16 6.97
C ASN A 450 -3.32 15.70 6.42
N PHE A 451 -4.18 14.82 5.90
CA PHE A 451 -5.46 15.15 5.27
C PHE A 451 -6.66 14.97 6.22
N TYR A 452 -6.44 14.66 7.50
CA TYR A 452 -7.51 14.38 8.47
C TYR A 452 -8.58 15.47 8.54
N HIS A 453 -8.19 16.75 8.37
CA HIS A 453 -9.15 17.86 8.35
C HIS A 453 -10.04 17.86 7.09
N PHE A 454 -9.53 17.45 5.93
CA PHE A 454 -10.32 17.33 4.71
C PHE A 454 -11.25 16.11 4.78
N MET A 455 -10.74 14.96 5.23
CA MET A 455 -11.55 13.76 5.45
C MET A 455 -12.70 14.04 6.42
N THR A 456 -12.42 14.62 7.61
CA THR A 456 -13.48 14.96 8.57
C THR A 456 -14.48 16.00 8.06
N GLN A 457 -14.06 17.00 7.26
CA GLN A 457 -15.01 17.93 6.63
C GLN A 457 -15.93 17.25 5.59
N SER A 458 -15.45 16.27 4.82
CA SER A 458 -16.31 15.47 3.94
C SER A 458 -17.22 14.54 4.75
N SER A 459 -16.67 13.79 5.72
CA SER A 459 -17.40 12.90 6.62
C SER A 459 -18.51 13.57 7.44
N MET A 460 -18.42 14.87 7.72
CA MET A 460 -19.49 15.61 8.41
C MET A 460 -20.62 16.06 7.47
N LYS A 461 -20.39 16.12 6.15
CA LYS A 461 -21.46 16.36 5.16
C LYS A 461 -22.17 15.05 4.83
N GLU A 462 -21.38 14.02 4.53
CA GLU A 462 -21.87 12.68 4.22
C GLU A 462 -22.00 11.86 5.50
N LYS A 463 -23.14 12.01 6.19
CA LYS A 463 -23.49 11.13 7.31
C LYS A 463 -23.40 9.67 6.84
N TRP A 464 -22.45 8.92 7.40
CA TRP A 464 -22.03 7.55 7.02
C TRP A 464 -23.09 6.45 7.26
N SER A 465 -24.33 6.70 6.84
CA SER A 465 -25.45 5.77 6.91
C SER A 465 -25.46 4.86 5.69
N PHE A 466 -24.64 3.80 5.75
CA PHE A 466 -24.58 2.80 4.68
C PHE A 466 -25.96 2.20 4.40
N SER A 467 -26.28 2.01 3.12
CA SER A 467 -27.55 1.38 2.71
C SER A 467 -27.41 -0.15 2.69
N LYS A 468 -28.53 -0.87 2.88
CA LYS A 468 -28.54 -2.33 3.03
C LYS A 468 -27.92 -3.05 1.82
N ASN A 469 -28.23 -2.55 0.63
CA ASN A 469 -27.75 -2.99 -0.67
C ASN A 469 -26.39 -2.40 -1.12
N GLN A 470 -25.70 -1.66 -0.25
CA GLN A 470 -24.41 -1.01 -0.57
C GLN A 470 -23.22 -1.92 -0.23
N MET A 471 -22.48 -2.31 -1.26
CA MET A 471 -21.16 -2.95 -1.17
C MET A 471 -20.08 -1.87 -1.13
N THR A 472 -18.97 -2.11 -0.45
CA THR A 472 -17.87 -1.15 -0.25
C THR A 472 -16.54 -1.85 -0.48
N TYR A 473 -15.54 -1.16 -1.01
CA TYR A 473 -14.23 -1.73 -1.35
C TYR A 473 -13.17 -0.62 -1.46
N ASN A 474 -11.90 -0.99 -1.40
CA ASN A 474 -10.82 -0.13 -1.89
C ASN A 474 -10.75 -0.25 -3.41
N SER A 475 -10.50 0.84 -4.12
CA SER A 475 -10.45 0.86 -5.59
C SER A 475 -9.79 2.16 -6.09
N CYS A 476 -9.12 2.08 -7.23
CA CYS A 476 -8.54 3.23 -7.93
C CYS A 476 -9.52 3.93 -8.91
N PHE A 477 -10.77 3.48 -8.98
CA PHE A 477 -11.76 3.94 -9.95
C PHE A 477 -12.45 5.24 -9.56
N PHE A 478 -11.75 6.36 -9.73
CA PHE A 478 -12.30 7.70 -9.53
C PHE A 478 -12.99 8.26 -10.80
N HIS A 479 -13.92 9.20 -10.59
CA HIS A 479 -14.52 10.13 -11.56
C HIS A 479 -14.81 9.62 -12.99
N GLY A 480 -16.04 9.18 -13.25
CA GLY A 480 -16.49 8.66 -14.56
C GLY A 480 -16.46 7.12 -14.64
N SER A 481 -15.87 6.48 -13.64
CA SER A 481 -16.11 5.10 -13.24
C SER A 481 -17.56 4.81 -12.86
N SER A 482 -18.31 5.80 -12.37
CA SER A 482 -19.75 5.70 -12.07
C SER A 482 -20.52 5.05 -13.22
N GLY A 483 -21.24 3.97 -12.91
CA GLY A 483 -21.98 3.14 -13.85
C GLY A 483 -21.22 1.90 -14.35
N SER A 484 -20.03 1.62 -13.84
CA SER A 484 -19.28 0.38 -14.16
C SER A 484 -19.96 -0.87 -13.60
N PRO A 485 -20.07 -1.98 -14.34
CA PRO A 485 -20.42 -3.26 -13.76
C PRO A 485 -19.35 -3.73 -12.77
N VAL A 486 -19.80 -4.41 -11.72
CA VAL A 486 -18.96 -5.12 -10.75
C VAL A 486 -19.22 -6.62 -10.87
N PHE A 487 -18.17 -7.39 -11.11
CA PHE A 487 -18.21 -8.85 -11.22
C PHE A 487 -17.60 -9.52 -9.98
N ASP A 488 -18.05 -10.72 -9.62
CA ASP A 488 -17.43 -11.54 -8.59
C ASP A 488 -16.31 -12.46 -9.11
N ARG A 489 -15.64 -13.18 -8.20
CA ARG A 489 -14.61 -14.21 -8.50
C ARG A 489 -15.04 -15.36 -9.41
N LYS A 490 -16.33 -15.49 -9.75
CA LYS A 490 -16.90 -16.45 -10.71
C LYS A 490 -17.37 -15.77 -12.01
N CYS A 491 -16.99 -14.50 -12.22
CA CYS A 491 -17.33 -13.62 -13.34
C CYS A 491 -18.83 -13.23 -13.43
N ARG A 492 -19.57 -13.36 -12.32
CA ARG A 492 -21.00 -13.04 -12.26
C ARG A 492 -21.20 -11.56 -11.98
N LEU A 493 -22.07 -10.88 -12.73
CA LEU A 493 -22.45 -9.49 -12.45
C LEU A 493 -23.16 -9.42 -11.09
N ILE A 494 -22.61 -8.71 -10.11
CA ILE A 494 -23.21 -8.57 -8.75
C ILE A 494 -23.72 -7.17 -8.43
N GLY A 495 -23.26 -6.13 -9.14
CA GLY A 495 -23.65 -4.75 -8.85
C GLY A 495 -23.14 -3.72 -9.85
N ILE A 496 -23.39 -2.46 -9.52
CA ILE A 496 -22.98 -1.28 -10.28
C ILE A 496 -22.18 -0.34 -9.38
N HIS A 497 -20.92 -0.05 -9.74
CA HIS A 497 -20.07 0.93 -9.05
C HIS A 497 -20.70 2.32 -9.21
N THR A 498 -20.81 3.06 -8.10
CA THR A 498 -21.50 4.35 -8.07
C THR A 498 -20.55 5.52 -7.80
N GLY A 499 -19.61 5.34 -6.87
CA GLY A 499 -18.61 6.33 -6.47
C GLY A 499 -18.11 6.04 -5.05
N GLY A 500 -17.53 7.03 -4.38
CA GLY A 500 -16.92 6.84 -3.06
C GLY A 500 -16.73 8.11 -2.24
N TYR A 501 -16.13 7.94 -1.07
CA TYR A 501 -15.96 8.98 -0.06
C TYR A 501 -14.70 9.81 -0.32
N VAL A 502 -14.76 10.61 -1.39
CA VAL A 502 -13.63 11.33 -1.99
C VAL A 502 -13.25 12.61 -1.24
N TYR A 503 -11.95 12.86 -1.13
CA TYR A 503 -11.34 14.08 -0.58
C TYR A 503 -10.10 14.51 -1.40
N GLN A 504 -9.64 15.74 -1.17
CA GLN A 504 -8.46 16.28 -1.84
C GLN A 504 -7.16 15.83 -1.13
N GLY A 505 -6.28 15.17 -1.86
CA GLY A 505 -4.90 14.86 -1.46
C GLY A 505 -3.86 15.78 -2.12
N GLU A 506 -2.58 15.55 -1.83
CA GLU A 506 -1.43 16.33 -2.35
C GLU A 506 -1.28 16.21 -3.88
N GLU A 507 -1.44 15.01 -4.44
CA GLU A 507 -1.21 14.74 -5.88
C GLU A 507 -2.51 14.48 -6.68
N GLY A 508 -3.67 14.76 -6.11
CA GLY A 508 -4.97 14.56 -6.75
C GLY A 508 -6.08 14.23 -5.76
N TYR A 509 -7.16 13.63 -6.26
CA TYR A 509 -8.22 13.08 -5.40
C TYR A 509 -7.80 11.74 -4.79
N ARG A 510 -8.27 11.49 -3.57
CA ARG A 510 -8.18 10.20 -2.86
C ARG A 510 -9.55 9.85 -2.29
N SER A 511 -9.81 8.58 -2.03
CA SER A 511 -11.06 8.13 -1.42
C SER A 511 -10.77 7.32 -0.16
N VAL A 512 -11.67 7.39 0.82
CA VAL A 512 -11.59 6.59 2.05
C VAL A 512 -12.13 5.17 1.82
N MET A 513 -13.12 5.02 0.92
CA MET A 513 -13.56 3.76 0.32
C MET A 513 -14.50 4.08 -0.86
N GLU A 514 -14.53 3.20 -1.86
CA GLU A 514 -15.49 3.24 -2.97
C GLU A 514 -16.68 2.31 -2.70
N TYR A 515 -17.78 2.47 -3.42
CA TYR A 515 -19.00 1.68 -3.23
C TYR A 515 -19.81 1.39 -4.51
N ALA A 516 -20.57 0.30 -4.44
CA ALA A 516 -21.50 -0.16 -5.45
C ALA A 516 -22.87 -0.46 -4.84
N TYR A 517 -23.93 -0.40 -5.66
CA TYR A 517 -25.23 -0.96 -5.31
C TYR A 517 -25.41 -2.35 -5.95
N ALA A 518 -25.92 -3.30 -5.16
CA ALA A 518 -26.19 -4.67 -5.62
C ALA A 518 -27.26 -4.71 -6.73
N ILE A 519 -27.10 -5.61 -7.70
CA ILE A 519 -27.93 -5.65 -8.91
C ILE A 519 -29.36 -6.15 -8.65
N GLN A 520 -29.56 -7.11 -7.75
CA GLN A 520 -30.89 -7.71 -7.48
C GLN A 520 -31.96 -6.68 -7.08
N PRO A 521 -31.76 -5.81 -6.06
CA PRO A 521 -32.73 -4.75 -5.74
C PRO A 521 -33.04 -3.80 -6.91
N ILE A 522 -32.07 -3.55 -7.81
CA ILE A 522 -32.29 -2.70 -8.99
C ILE A 522 -33.20 -3.41 -9.99
N LEU A 523 -33.00 -4.70 -10.23
CA LEU A 523 -33.88 -5.53 -11.07
C LEU A 523 -35.29 -5.61 -10.47
N ASP A 524 -35.42 -5.82 -9.15
CA ASP A 524 -36.71 -5.78 -8.45
C ASP A 524 -37.42 -4.44 -8.64
N LYS A 525 -36.68 -3.32 -8.56
CA LYS A 525 -37.24 -1.98 -8.74
C LYS A 525 -37.66 -1.69 -10.19
N ILE A 526 -36.98 -2.27 -11.18
CA ILE A 526 -37.37 -2.20 -12.60
C ILE A 526 -38.62 -3.05 -12.87
N GLN A 527 -38.74 -4.24 -12.27
CA GLN A 527 -39.93 -5.08 -12.40
C GLN A 527 -41.17 -4.42 -11.74
N ASN A 528 -40.97 -3.73 -10.62
CA ASN A 528 -42.03 -3.10 -9.81
C ASN A 528 -42.17 -1.58 -10.05
N LEU A 529 -41.96 -1.12 -11.29
CA LEU A 529 -42.31 0.24 -11.70
C LEU A 529 -43.84 0.48 -11.68
N PRO A 530 -44.31 1.74 -11.59
CA PRO A 530 -45.72 2.08 -11.80
C PRO A 530 -46.25 1.64 -13.18
N GLU A 531 -47.54 1.30 -13.28
CA GLU A 531 -48.14 0.81 -14.54
C GLU A 531 -47.99 1.79 -15.72
N ASP A 532 -48.04 3.10 -15.49
CA ASP A 532 -47.83 4.14 -16.51
C ASP A 532 -46.35 4.26 -16.97
N LYS A 533 -45.43 3.58 -16.27
CA LYS A 533 -43.99 3.50 -16.57
C LYS A 533 -43.52 2.09 -16.91
N LYS A 534 -44.38 1.08 -16.82
CA LYS A 534 -44.03 -0.31 -17.17
C LYS A 534 -43.87 -0.46 -18.68
N ARG A 535 -42.97 -1.37 -19.05
CA ARG A 535 -42.68 -1.75 -20.44
C ARG A 535 -42.71 -3.26 -20.57
N THR A 536 -43.65 -3.79 -21.34
CA THR A 536 -43.87 -5.23 -21.48
C THR A 536 -42.63 -5.95 -22.03
N ASP A 537 -41.93 -5.35 -22.97
CA ASP A 537 -40.69 -5.88 -23.58
C ASP A 537 -39.54 -6.04 -22.58
N ILE A 538 -39.50 -5.19 -21.54
CA ILE A 538 -38.56 -5.30 -20.41
C ILE A 538 -39.00 -6.41 -19.45
N LEU A 539 -40.29 -6.46 -19.12
CA LEU A 539 -40.84 -7.44 -18.17
C LEU A 539 -40.77 -8.86 -18.71
N GLU A 540 -41.05 -9.08 -20.00
CA GLU A 540 -40.88 -10.38 -20.67
C GLU A 540 -39.43 -10.87 -20.58
N TYR A 541 -38.45 -10.01 -20.90
CA TYR A 541 -37.03 -10.39 -20.83
C TYR A 541 -36.58 -10.73 -19.39
N LEU A 542 -37.03 -9.96 -18.39
CA LEU A 542 -36.68 -10.17 -16.97
C LEU A 542 -37.42 -11.34 -16.31
N ASN A 543 -38.48 -11.87 -16.93
CA ASN A 543 -39.23 -13.02 -16.42
C ASN A 543 -38.79 -14.35 -17.04
N ASP A 544 -38.15 -14.34 -18.21
CA ASP A 544 -37.57 -15.53 -18.84
C ASP A 544 -36.29 -15.98 -18.09
N SER A 545 -36.35 -17.19 -17.52
CA SER A 545 -35.23 -17.80 -16.78
C SER A 545 -34.00 -18.10 -17.66
N ASN A 546 -34.17 -18.23 -18.98
CA ASN A 546 -33.05 -18.46 -19.91
C ASN A 546 -32.14 -17.23 -20.10
N ASN A 547 -32.53 -16.08 -19.56
CA ASN A 547 -31.73 -14.85 -19.57
C ASN A 547 -30.82 -14.68 -18.34
N TYR A 548 -30.77 -15.68 -17.45
CA TYR A 548 -29.92 -15.73 -16.26
C TYR A 548 -28.90 -16.89 -16.35
N LEU A 549 -27.88 -16.87 -15.50
CA LEU A 549 -26.83 -17.89 -15.46
C LEU A 549 -27.32 -19.21 -14.82
N ASN A 550 -27.48 -20.25 -15.63
CA ASN A 550 -27.80 -21.60 -15.16
C ASN A 550 -26.59 -22.27 -14.47
N MET A 551 -26.78 -22.78 -13.24
CA MET A 551 -25.70 -23.35 -12.42
C MET A 551 -25.14 -24.71 -12.89
N THR A 552 -25.68 -25.30 -13.97
CA THR A 552 -25.28 -26.63 -14.46
C THR A 552 -24.04 -26.65 -15.36
N THR A 553 -23.48 -25.50 -15.73
CA THR A 553 -22.39 -25.38 -16.74
C THR A 553 -20.98 -25.17 -16.18
N TYR A 554 -20.77 -25.26 -14.86
CA TYR A 554 -19.43 -25.29 -14.25
C TYR A 554 -19.05 -26.74 -13.89
N PRO A 555 -17.79 -27.17 -14.10
CA PRO A 555 -17.34 -28.48 -13.64
C PRO A 555 -17.32 -28.51 -12.10
N LYS A 556 -17.98 -29.52 -11.52
CA LYS A 556 -18.18 -29.64 -10.07
C LYS A 556 -16.88 -29.68 -9.27
N GLU A 557 -15.80 -30.16 -9.87
CA GLU A 557 -14.48 -30.33 -9.27
C GLU A 557 -13.80 -28.97 -8.95
N ASP A 558 -13.96 -27.95 -9.80
CA ASP A 558 -13.57 -26.56 -9.47
C ASP A 558 -14.45 -26.02 -8.34
N GLN A 559 -15.73 -26.41 -8.31
CA GLN A 559 -16.76 -25.88 -7.43
C GLN A 559 -16.56 -26.35 -5.98
N GLU A 560 -16.33 -27.64 -5.75
CA GLU A 560 -16.12 -28.20 -4.40
C GLU A 560 -14.82 -27.68 -3.75
N MET A 561 -13.75 -27.46 -4.53
CA MET A 561 -12.50 -26.85 -4.03
C MET A 561 -12.58 -25.32 -3.85
N GLU A 562 -13.22 -24.56 -4.74
CA GLU A 562 -13.38 -23.11 -4.53
C GLU A 562 -14.39 -22.81 -3.40
N ASP A 563 -15.37 -23.67 -3.14
CA ASP A 563 -16.42 -23.43 -2.14
C ASP A 563 -16.04 -23.91 -0.71
N LEU A 564 -15.13 -24.89 -0.56
CA LEU A 564 -14.48 -25.19 0.73
C LEU A 564 -13.63 -24.03 1.28
N ASN A 565 -13.24 -23.07 0.42
CA ASN A 565 -12.45 -21.91 0.80
C ASN A 565 -13.29 -20.68 1.24
N GLN A 566 -14.62 -20.80 1.39
CA GLN A 566 -15.48 -19.63 1.64
C GLN A 566 -15.43 -19.02 3.06
N GLN A 567 -14.78 -19.65 4.04
CA GLN A 567 -14.64 -19.10 5.41
C GLN A 567 -13.40 -18.22 5.56
N GLU A 568 -13.26 -17.21 4.69
CA GLU A 568 -12.09 -16.31 4.70
C GLU A 568 -12.14 -15.34 5.90
N ASN A 569 -11.04 -15.23 6.64
CA ASN A 569 -10.96 -14.35 7.81
C ASN A 569 -10.74 -12.88 7.37
N PRO A 570 -11.63 -11.92 7.72
CA PRO A 570 -11.56 -10.57 7.16
C PRO A 570 -10.31 -9.76 7.53
N GLN A 571 -9.65 -10.07 8.65
CA GLN A 571 -8.36 -9.46 9.01
C GLN A 571 -7.24 -9.85 8.05
N VAL A 572 -7.41 -10.94 7.31
CA VAL A 572 -6.45 -11.36 6.28
C VAL A 572 -6.69 -10.55 5.02
N GLN A 573 -7.92 -10.53 4.48
CA GLN A 573 -8.30 -9.77 3.27
C GLN A 573 -7.79 -8.31 3.27
N GLU A 574 -7.73 -7.69 4.45
CA GLU A 574 -7.18 -6.35 4.69
C GLU A 574 -5.64 -6.25 4.53
N PHE A 575 -4.88 -7.24 5.00
CA PHE A 575 -3.44 -7.36 4.76
C PHE A 575 -3.13 -7.64 3.27
N LEU A 576 -4.05 -8.29 2.56
CA LEU A 576 -3.90 -8.68 1.15
C LEU A 576 -4.02 -7.49 0.21
N GLN A 577 -5.09 -6.70 0.36
CA GLN A 577 -5.29 -5.44 -0.37
C GLN A 577 -4.03 -4.56 -0.26
N LYS A 578 -3.40 -4.51 0.92
CA LYS A 578 -2.24 -3.64 1.23
C LYS A 578 -0.92 -3.99 0.53
N GLU A 579 -0.73 -5.23 0.09
CA GLU A 579 0.42 -5.59 -0.77
C GLU A 579 0.04 -5.55 -2.26
N TYR A 580 -1.24 -5.80 -2.58
CA TYR A 580 -1.79 -5.71 -3.94
C TYR A 580 -1.80 -4.26 -4.48
N ASP A 581 -2.27 -3.32 -3.68
CA ASP A 581 -2.38 -1.88 -4.00
C ASP A 581 -1.03 -1.24 -4.37
N LYS A 582 0.09 -1.85 -3.99
CA LYS A 582 1.45 -1.32 -4.21
C LYS A 582 1.98 -1.57 -5.63
N GLY A 583 1.21 -2.21 -6.51
CA GLY A 583 1.64 -2.49 -7.88
C GLY A 583 0.57 -2.46 -8.97
N VAL A 584 -0.70 -2.77 -8.69
CA VAL A 584 -1.60 -3.18 -9.79
C VAL A 584 -2.01 -2.07 -10.78
N GLU A 585 -1.81 -0.77 -10.46
CA GLU A 585 -2.17 0.34 -11.35
C GLU A 585 -1.63 0.22 -12.79
N CYS A 586 -0.38 -0.24 -12.98
CA CYS A 586 0.25 -0.41 -14.31
C CYS A 586 -0.46 -1.42 -15.22
N PHE A 587 -1.27 -2.30 -14.65
CA PHE A 587 -1.86 -3.48 -15.29
C PHE A 587 -3.37 -3.37 -15.51
N THR A 588 -3.94 -2.19 -15.23
CA THR A 588 -5.37 -1.93 -15.29
C THR A 588 -5.93 -1.69 -16.69
N GLU A 589 -5.11 -1.41 -17.72
CA GLU A 589 -5.62 -1.05 -19.06
C GLU A 589 -6.08 -2.27 -19.87
N VAL A 590 -7.37 -2.31 -20.25
CA VAL A 590 -7.99 -3.46 -20.95
C VAL A 590 -7.23 -3.85 -22.22
N ASN A 591 -6.78 -2.87 -23.00
CA ASN A 591 -5.97 -3.13 -24.19
C ASN A 591 -4.62 -3.83 -23.89
N LYS A 592 -3.97 -3.53 -22.77
CA LYS A 592 -2.74 -4.25 -22.35
C LYS A 592 -3.08 -5.67 -21.91
N VAL A 593 -4.19 -5.83 -21.16
CA VAL A 593 -4.69 -7.15 -20.72
C VAL A 593 -5.08 -8.04 -21.91
N ARG A 594 -5.63 -7.49 -23.00
CA ARG A 594 -5.86 -8.24 -24.26
C ARG A 594 -4.57 -8.67 -24.94
N GLN A 595 -3.59 -7.77 -25.09
CA GLN A 595 -2.31 -8.11 -25.72
C GLN A 595 -1.58 -9.21 -24.96
N ILE A 596 -1.51 -9.15 -23.63
CA ILE A 596 -0.89 -10.23 -22.84
C ILE A 596 -1.69 -11.55 -22.90
N ILE A 597 -3.00 -11.52 -23.13
CA ILE A 597 -3.83 -12.70 -23.43
C ILE A 597 -3.47 -13.30 -24.80
N GLU A 598 -3.36 -12.51 -25.86
CA GLU A 598 -2.97 -12.95 -27.21
C GLU A 598 -1.55 -13.55 -27.22
N LEU A 599 -0.65 -13.04 -26.37
CA LEU A 599 0.69 -13.60 -26.14
C LEU A 599 0.66 -14.85 -25.24
N SER A 600 -0.34 -15.00 -24.37
CA SER A 600 -0.47 -16.17 -23.49
C SER A 600 -0.83 -17.45 -24.23
N ASP A 601 -1.48 -17.38 -25.39
CA ASP A 601 -1.83 -18.55 -26.20
C ASP A 601 -0.58 -19.28 -26.74
N SER A 602 0.54 -18.57 -26.85
CA SER A 602 1.87 -19.09 -27.18
C SER A 602 2.60 -19.77 -26.01
N VAL A 603 2.00 -19.81 -24.81
CA VAL A 603 2.56 -20.47 -23.61
C VAL A 603 1.97 -21.87 -23.42
N CYS A 604 2.82 -22.83 -23.07
CA CYS A 604 2.52 -24.24 -22.91
C CYS A 604 3.13 -24.84 -21.63
N VAL A 605 2.61 -26.01 -21.22
CA VAL A 605 3.28 -26.89 -20.25
C VAL A 605 4.26 -27.80 -21.00
N ILE A 606 5.49 -27.92 -20.49
CA ILE A 606 6.44 -28.94 -20.93
C ILE A 606 6.17 -30.23 -20.15
N VAL A 607 5.76 -31.28 -20.86
CA VAL A 607 5.48 -32.60 -20.30
C VAL A 607 6.54 -33.58 -20.77
N VAL A 608 7.18 -34.29 -19.84
CA VAL A 608 8.19 -35.31 -20.13
C VAL A 608 7.73 -36.64 -19.54
N ASN A 609 7.62 -37.68 -20.38
CA ASN A 609 7.14 -39.01 -20.03
C ASN A 609 5.81 -38.95 -19.22
N ASN A 610 4.83 -38.23 -19.77
CA ASN A 610 3.50 -37.99 -19.18
C ASN A 610 3.49 -37.28 -17.81
N SER A 611 4.59 -36.63 -17.42
CA SER A 611 4.69 -35.85 -16.18
C SER A 611 5.10 -34.41 -16.49
N PRO A 612 4.30 -33.39 -16.12
CA PRO A 612 4.62 -31.99 -16.38
C PRO A 612 5.84 -31.56 -15.54
N LYS A 613 6.78 -30.84 -16.17
CA LYS A 613 8.07 -30.46 -15.58
C LYS A 613 8.26 -28.96 -15.42
N GLY A 614 7.63 -28.17 -16.28
CA GLY A 614 7.77 -26.71 -16.31
C GLY A 614 6.89 -26.07 -17.36
N THR A 615 7.13 -24.79 -17.60
CA THR A 615 6.52 -23.98 -18.63
C THR A 615 7.46 -23.88 -19.84
N GLY A 616 6.92 -23.62 -21.02
CA GLY A 616 7.68 -23.20 -22.18
C GLY A 616 6.83 -22.34 -23.11
N PHE A 617 7.43 -21.73 -24.13
CA PHE A 617 6.71 -20.85 -25.04
C PHE A 617 7.23 -20.90 -26.47
N LEU A 618 6.34 -20.63 -27.44
CA LEU A 618 6.70 -20.48 -28.84
C LEU A 618 7.56 -19.23 -29.05
N LEU A 619 8.83 -19.44 -29.42
CA LEU A 619 9.76 -18.36 -29.71
C LEU A 619 9.58 -17.87 -31.15
N PHE A 620 9.64 -18.80 -32.13
CA PHE A 620 9.39 -18.56 -33.56
C PHE A 620 9.07 -19.86 -34.29
N ASP A 621 8.34 -19.80 -35.40
CA ASP A 621 7.98 -20.88 -36.32
C ASP A 621 7.40 -22.13 -35.61
N ARG A 622 8.25 -23.12 -35.30
CA ARG A 622 7.92 -24.34 -34.55
C ARG A 622 8.90 -24.60 -33.39
N PHE A 623 9.71 -23.61 -33.03
CA PHE A 623 10.73 -23.69 -32.01
C PHE A 623 10.22 -23.09 -30.69
N ILE A 624 10.23 -23.90 -29.63
CA ILE A 624 9.83 -23.50 -28.28
C ILE A 624 11.05 -23.33 -27.38
N LEU A 625 10.98 -22.36 -26.46
CA LEU A 625 11.99 -22.11 -25.45
C LEU A 625 11.47 -22.52 -24.06
N THR A 626 12.35 -23.12 -23.26
CA THR A 626 12.14 -23.40 -21.83
C THR A 626 13.48 -23.31 -21.09
N ASN A 627 13.49 -23.32 -19.76
CA ASN A 627 14.73 -23.43 -18.98
C ASN A 627 15.38 -24.80 -19.18
N ALA A 628 16.71 -24.85 -19.22
CA ALA A 628 17.44 -26.09 -19.40
C ALA A 628 17.16 -27.09 -18.29
N HIS A 629 17.09 -26.64 -17.02
CA HIS A 629 16.84 -27.52 -15.87
C HIS A 629 15.47 -28.24 -15.90
N VAL A 630 14.53 -27.80 -16.75
CA VAL A 630 13.22 -28.47 -16.98
C VAL A 630 13.41 -29.79 -17.73
N VAL A 631 14.42 -29.88 -18.60
CA VAL A 631 14.71 -31.03 -19.48
C VAL A 631 16.06 -31.70 -19.22
N GLU A 632 17.00 -31.04 -18.51
CA GLU A 632 18.38 -31.47 -18.22
C GLU A 632 18.53 -32.97 -17.95
N LYS A 633 17.70 -33.53 -17.06
CA LYS A 633 17.74 -34.95 -16.63
C LYS A 633 17.40 -35.95 -17.73
N PHE A 634 16.98 -35.47 -18.90
CA PHE A 634 16.64 -36.23 -20.09
C PHE A 634 17.56 -35.88 -21.27
N VAL A 635 18.52 -34.95 -21.12
CA VAL A 635 19.49 -34.61 -22.17
C VAL A 635 20.66 -35.59 -22.14
N TYR A 636 21.08 -36.09 -23.29
CA TYR A 636 22.28 -36.94 -23.44
C TYR A 636 23.00 -36.69 -24.76
N SER A 637 24.32 -36.93 -24.77
CA SER A 637 25.11 -37.04 -26.00
C SER A 637 25.12 -38.49 -26.50
N PRO A 638 24.71 -38.80 -27.74
CA PRO A 638 24.86 -40.12 -28.32
C PRO A 638 26.35 -40.51 -28.45
N PRO A 639 26.77 -41.74 -28.11
CA PRO A 639 28.17 -42.18 -28.26
C PRO A 639 28.70 -42.09 -29.70
N GLU A 640 27.80 -42.23 -30.68
CA GLU A 640 28.09 -42.14 -32.11
C GLU A 640 28.25 -40.70 -32.62
N ALA A 641 27.76 -39.71 -31.86
CA ALA A 641 27.74 -38.30 -32.24
C ALA A 641 27.86 -37.40 -31.00
N PRO A 642 29.02 -37.39 -30.30
CA PRO A 642 29.16 -36.77 -28.97
C PRO A 642 28.93 -35.25 -28.94
N HIS A 643 29.07 -34.58 -30.09
CA HIS A 643 28.79 -33.15 -30.26
C HIS A 643 27.30 -32.82 -30.52
N THR A 644 26.43 -33.84 -30.58
CA THR A 644 24.97 -33.66 -30.66
C THR A 644 24.33 -33.94 -29.31
N LEU A 645 23.24 -33.25 -29.00
CA LEU A 645 22.44 -33.48 -27.81
C LEU A 645 21.05 -33.98 -28.22
N LYS A 646 20.55 -35.01 -27.52
CA LYS A 646 19.23 -35.60 -27.74
C LYS A 646 18.47 -35.78 -26.43
N LEU A 647 17.15 -35.93 -26.53
CA LEU A 647 16.23 -36.17 -25.43
C LEU A 647 15.97 -37.69 -25.26
N SER A 648 16.08 -38.21 -24.04
CA SER A 648 15.97 -39.64 -23.68
C SER A 648 14.56 -40.07 -23.22
N GLY A 649 13.53 -39.29 -23.58
CA GLY A 649 12.14 -39.57 -23.27
C GLY A 649 11.19 -38.82 -24.19
N THR A 650 9.91 -39.18 -24.16
CA THR A 650 8.88 -38.48 -24.93
C THR A 650 8.61 -37.12 -24.30
N VAL A 651 8.92 -36.05 -25.02
CA VAL A 651 8.62 -34.67 -24.62
C VAL A 651 7.47 -34.14 -25.48
N THR A 652 6.50 -33.49 -24.84
CA THR A 652 5.38 -32.83 -25.51
C THR A 652 5.18 -31.43 -24.94
N ALA A 653 4.75 -30.50 -25.80
CA ALA A 653 4.29 -29.18 -25.45
C ALA A 653 2.76 -29.19 -25.41
N VAL A 654 2.17 -28.83 -24.27
CA VAL A 654 0.72 -28.81 -24.06
C VAL A 654 0.24 -27.36 -23.99
N PHE A 655 -0.26 -26.87 -25.13
CA PHE A 655 -0.86 -25.53 -25.22
C PHE A 655 -2.30 -25.55 -24.70
N ASP A 656 -2.86 -24.36 -24.49
CA ASP A 656 -4.29 -24.15 -24.12
C ASP A 656 -4.71 -24.82 -22.79
N TYR A 657 -3.73 -25.15 -21.93
CA TYR A 657 -3.94 -25.82 -20.64
C TYR A 657 -4.47 -24.86 -19.57
N GLU A 658 -5.72 -24.43 -19.76
CA GLU A 658 -6.44 -23.46 -18.92
C GLU A 658 -7.55 -24.10 -18.07
N VAL A 659 -7.88 -25.37 -18.35
CA VAL A 659 -8.85 -26.19 -17.61
C VAL A 659 -8.33 -27.62 -17.54
N PHE A 660 -8.52 -28.30 -16.41
CA PHE A 660 -8.31 -29.75 -16.36
C PHE A 660 -9.31 -30.46 -17.30
N GLY A 661 -8.81 -31.36 -18.15
CA GLY A 661 -9.65 -32.16 -19.05
C GLY A 661 -10.21 -31.45 -20.29
N SER A 662 -9.86 -30.18 -20.57
CA SER A 662 -10.17 -29.56 -21.86
C SER A 662 -9.30 -30.12 -22.99
N GLY A 663 -9.75 -29.92 -24.24
CA GLY A 663 -9.03 -30.33 -25.46
C GLY A 663 -7.78 -29.50 -25.72
N ALA A 664 -6.77 -29.65 -24.88
CA ALA A 664 -5.46 -29.01 -25.00
C ALA A 664 -4.75 -29.43 -26.29
N ASN A 665 -4.09 -28.50 -26.97
CA ASN A 665 -3.31 -28.80 -28.17
C ASN A 665 -1.95 -29.37 -27.74
N ILE A 666 -1.83 -30.70 -27.83
CA ILE A 666 -0.63 -31.46 -27.47
C ILE A 666 0.22 -31.67 -28.72
N LEU A 667 1.37 -31.02 -28.78
CA LEU A 667 2.32 -31.16 -29.88
C LEU A 667 3.58 -31.92 -29.42
N PRO A 668 4.00 -32.99 -30.12
CA PRO A 668 5.25 -33.69 -29.83
C PRO A 668 6.48 -32.84 -30.18
N VAL A 669 7.52 -32.99 -29.37
CA VAL A 669 8.82 -32.36 -29.53
C VAL A 669 9.80 -33.40 -30.10
N LYS A 670 10.58 -33.01 -31.11
CA LYS A 670 11.59 -33.86 -31.73
C LYS A 670 12.68 -34.26 -30.73
N SER A 671 13.32 -35.40 -30.97
CA SER A 671 14.42 -35.89 -30.11
C SER A 671 15.65 -34.98 -30.08
N ASP A 672 15.80 -34.08 -31.03
CA ASP A 672 17.07 -33.40 -31.33
C ASP A 672 17.07 -31.98 -30.75
N LEU A 673 18.04 -31.72 -29.88
CA LEU A 673 18.12 -30.50 -29.10
C LEU A 673 18.87 -29.42 -29.90
N ILE A 674 18.17 -28.33 -30.23
CA ILE A 674 18.61 -27.37 -31.25
C ILE A 674 19.65 -26.39 -30.71
N ALA A 675 19.43 -25.90 -29.49
CA ALA A 675 20.38 -25.13 -28.72
C ALA A 675 20.15 -25.39 -27.22
N TYR A 676 21.21 -25.43 -26.43
CA TYR A 676 21.17 -25.75 -25.01
C TYR A 676 22.33 -25.08 -24.27
N ARG A 677 22.05 -24.56 -23.08
CA ARG A 677 23.10 -24.18 -22.12
C ARG A 677 22.56 -24.20 -20.69
N TYR A 678 23.32 -24.82 -19.78
CA TYR A 678 23.03 -24.87 -18.34
C TYR A 678 24.31 -24.69 -17.51
N GLU A 679 24.89 -23.51 -17.62
CA GLU A 679 26.23 -23.18 -17.11
C GLU A 679 26.42 -21.67 -16.93
N LYS A 680 27.60 -21.26 -16.47
CA LYS A 680 28.02 -19.87 -16.32
C LYS A 680 29.12 -19.57 -17.32
N ASP A 681 29.06 -18.41 -17.96
CA ASP A 681 30.19 -17.91 -18.76
C ASP A 681 31.18 -17.07 -17.92
N ASP A 682 32.35 -16.81 -18.50
CA ASP A 682 33.44 -16.04 -17.88
C ASP A 682 33.04 -14.60 -17.53
N GLU A 683 31.93 -14.10 -18.08
CA GLU A 683 31.41 -12.76 -17.79
C GLU A 683 30.53 -12.71 -16.54
N LEU A 684 30.30 -13.84 -15.86
CA LEU A 684 29.29 -14.01 -14.82
C LEU A 684 27.85 -13.81 -15.33
N ARG A 685 27.54 -14.30 -16.54
CA ARG A 685 26.16 -14.51 -16.98
C ARG A 685 25.82 -15.98 -16.76
N CYS A 686 24.68 -16.24 -16.12
CA CYS A 686 24.11 -17.59 -16.06
C CYS A 686 23.28 -17.83 -17.32
N HIS A 687 23.44 -19.00 -17.92
CA HIS A 687 22.64 -19.47 -19.04
C HIS A 687 21.90 -20.73 -18.60
N ASP A 688 20.58 -20.72 -18.74
CA ASP A 688 19.69 -21.82 -18.37
C ASP A 688 18.54 -21.86 -19.37
N PHE A 689 18.80 -22.43 -20.56
CA PHE A 689 17.82 -22.51 -21.64
C PHE A 689 17.98 -23.76 -22.49
N ALA A 690 16.85 -24.22 -23.02
CA ALA A 690 16.77 -25.28 -24.03
C ALA A 690 15.81 -24.82 -25.14
N LEU A 691 16.30 -24.80 -26.39
CA LEU A 691 15.52 -24.55 -27.59
C LEU A 691 15.14 -25.90 -28.22
N LEU A 692 13.84 -26.18 -28.26
CA LEU A 692 13.29 -27.45 -28.71
C LEU A 692 12.51 -27.26 -30.03
N GLU A 693 12.54 -28.23 -30.94
CA GLU A 693 11.77 -28.18 -32.20
C GLU A 693 10.52 -29.07 -32.10
N LEU A 694 9.34 -28.52 -32.41
CA LEU A 694 8.10 -29.28 -32.54
C LEU A 694 8.06 -30.08 -33.85
N GLU A 695 7.33 -31.19 -33.89
CA GLU A 695 7.11 -31.94 -35.13
C GLU A 695 6.24 -31.19 -36.15
N ALA A 696 5.34 -30.33 -35.67
CA ALA A 696 4.50 -29.43 -36.47
C ALA A 696 4.50 -28.02 -35.86
N ALA A 697 4.35 -27.00 -36.72
CA ALA A 697 4.14 -25.63 -36.26
C ALA A 697 2.74 -25.49 -35.61
N PRO A 698 2.61 -24.78 -34.48
CA PRO A 698 1.32 -24.56 -33.84
C PRO A 698 0.49 -23.50 -34.57
N ASP A 699 -0.69 -23.88 -35.07
CA ASP A 699 -1.62 -22.95 -35.74
C ASP A 699 -2.00 -21.74 -34.87
N ASN A 700 -2.17 -20.59 -35.53
CA ASN A 700 -2.75 -19.34 -35.00
C ASN A 700 -2.15 -18.83 -33.67
N ARG A 701 -0.82 -18.93 -33.49
CA ARG A 701 -0.12 -18.40 -32.30
C ARG A 701 0.92 -17.34 -32.65
N THR A 702 1.12 -16.41 -31.72
CA THR A 702 2.06 -15.30 -31.86
C THR A 702 3.48 -15.76 -31.57
N GLU A 703 4.39 -15.66 -32.53
CA GLU A 703 5.83 -15.89 -32.33
C GLU A 703 6.37 -14.87 -31.31
N LEU A 704 6.65 -15.26 -30.06
CA LEU A 704 6.96 -14.26 -29.01
C LEU A 704 8.25 -13.46 -29.28
N LEU A 705 9.13 -13.94 -30.17
CA LEU A 705 10.28 -13.19 -30.66
C LEU A 705 9.88 -11.92 -31.46
N SER A 706 8.69 -11.86 -32.06
CA SER A 706 8.18 -10.62 -32.69
C SER A 706 7.96 -9.49 -31.68
N CYS A 707 7.76 -9.83 -30.40
CA CYS A 707 7.59 -8.87 -29.32
C CYS A 707 8.92 -8.52 -28.61
N TYR A 708 10.05 -9.12 -29.00
CA TYR A 708 11.36 -8.76 -28.45
C TYR A 708 11.89 -7.48 -29.11
N LYS A 709 11.82 -6.36 -28.36
CA LYS A 709 12.24 -5.02 -28.83
C LYS A 709 13.47 -4.46 -28.09
N HIS A 710 13.83 -5.01 -26.93
CA HIS A 710 14.75 -4.37 -25.99
C HIS A 710 16.13 -5.03 -25.94
N ALA A 711 17.14 -4.32 -26.46
CA ALA A 711 18.55 -4.71 -26.34
C ALA A 711 19.14 -4.55 -24.92
N ASN A 712 18.33 -4.13 -23.93
CA ASN A 712 18.68 -4.09 -22.50
C ASN A 712 17.38 -4.24 -21.70
N SER A 713 17.31 -5.18 -20.75
CA SER A 713 16.12 -5.34 -19.90
C SER A 713 15.90 -4.11 -18.99
N PRO A 714 14.63 -3.72 -18.72
CA PRO A 714 14.32 -2.63 -17.81
C PRO A 714 14.81 -2.93 -16.38
N LYS A 715 15.21 -1.88 -15.64
CA LYS A 715 15.76 -1.99 -14.27
C LYS A 715 14.74 -1.73 -13.16
N ARG A 716 13.55 -1.26 -13.55
CA ARG A 716 12.37 -0.89 -12.75
C ARG A 716 11.16 -0.91 -13.68
N GLY A 717 9.97 -1.03 -13.10
CA GLY A 717 8.69 -1.08 -13.83
C GLY A 717 7.92 -2.37 -13.51
N GLY A 718 6.66 -2.41 -13.95
CA GLY A 718 5.84 -3.59 -13.93
C GLY A 718 6.27 -4.61 -14.99
N ILE A 719 6.07 -5.89 -14.67
CA ILE A 719 6.22 -7.03 -15.56
C ILE A 719 5.03 -7.99 -15.44
N TYR A 720 4.74 -8.73 -16.50
CA TYR A 720 3.87 -9.91 -16.47
C TYR A 720 4.71 -11.18 -16.59
N ILE A 721 4.46 -12.16 -15.74
CA ILE A 721 4.94 -13.54 -15.90
C ILE A 721 3.74 -14.40 -16.31
N VAL A 722 3.84 -15.16 -17.40
CA VAL A 722 2.73 -15.96 -17.93
C VAL A 722 3.13 -17.43 -17.98
N GLY A 723 2.47 -18.31 -17.22
CA GLY A 723 2.92 -19.69 -17.12
C GLY A 723 2.08 -20.62 -16.27
N HIS A 724 2.68 -21.73 -15.86
CA HIS A 724 2.00 -22.86 -15.22
C HIS A 724 2.55 -23.15 -13.80
N PRO A 725 2.30 -22.26 -12.82
CA PRO A 725 2.71 -22.48 -11.44
C PRO A 725 2.06 -23.74 -10.85
N GLY A 726 2.85 -24.52 -10.11
CA GLY A 726 2.49 -25.85 -9.65
C GLY A 726 2.31 -26.89 -10.76
N CYS A 727 2.76 -26.61 -11.99
CA CYS A 727 2.39 -27.35 -13.22
C CYS A 727 0.86 -27.40 -13.47
N GLY A 728 0.10 -26.43 -12.93
CA GLY A 728 -1.35 -26.37 -13.03
C GLY A 728 -1.89 -25.59 -14.24
N VAL A 729 -3.14 -25.14 -14.14
CA VAL A 729 -3.77 -24.27 -15.15
C VAL A 729 -2.98 -22.97 -15.34
N LYS A 730 -2.96 -22.45 -16.57
CA LYS A 730 -2.24 -21.23 -16.95
C LYS A 730 -2.65 -20.02 -16.10
N LYS A 731 -1.67 -19.27 -15.60
CA LYS A 731 -1.86 -18.01 -14.84
C LYS A 731 -1.01 -16.87 -15.39
N MET A 732 -1.42 -15.65 -15.07
CA MET A 732 -0.70 -14.40 -15.26
C MET A 732 -0.39 -13.78 -13.89
N ASP A 733 0.87 -13.48 -13.63
CA ASP A 733 1.33 -12.85 -12.39
C ASP A 733 1.87 -11.45 -12.70
N PRO A 734 1.11 -10.37 -12.40
CA PRO A 734 1.57 -8.99 -12.53
C PRO A 734 2.42 -8.58 -11.32
N CYS A 735 3.72 -8.34 -11.53
CA CYS A 735 4.66 -8.02 -10.46
C CYS A 735 5.69 -6.95 -10.86
N PHE A 736 6.64 -6.63 -9.98
CA PHE A 736 7.54 -5.48 -10.14
C PHE A 736 9.02 -5.83 -10.08
N ILE A 737 9.80 -5.21 -10.97
CA ILE A 737 11.26 -5.36 -11.00
C ILE A 737 11.87 -4.68 -9.77
N ILE A 738 12.47 -5.49 -8.90
CA ILE A 738 13.28 -5.05 -7.76
C ILE A 738 14.65 -4.63 -8.29
N ASP A 739 14.91 -3.33 -8.32
CA ASP A 739 16.25 -2.74 -8.56
C ASP A 739 17.29 -3.40 -7.65
N ILE A 740 18.49 -3.70 -8.17
CA ILE A 740 19.63 -4.24 -7.43
C ILE A 740 19.91 -3.47 -6.13
N LYS A 741 19.71 -2.14 -6.13
CA LYS A 741 19.86 -1.28 -4.94
C LYS A 741 18.85 -1.58 -3.82
N ASN A 742 17.68 -2.12 -4.19
CA ASN A 742 16.57 -2.40 -3.30
C ASN A 742 16.48 -3.90 -2.93
N GLN A 743 17.19 -4.80 -3.61
CA GLN A 743 17.19 -6.25 -3.34
C GLN A 743 17.45 -6.58 -1.86
N LEU A 744 18.51 -6.02 -1.27
CA LEU A 744 18.83 -6.20 0.15
C LEU A 744 17.69 -5.71 1.07
N GLN A 745 16.98 -4.66 0.66
CA GLN A 745 15.84 -4.15 1.43
C GLN A 745 14.62 -5.08 1.35
N SER A 746 14.28 -5.62 0.17
CA SER A 746 13.16 -6.59 0.06
C SER A 746 13.50 -7.92 0.77
N ILE A 747 14.73 -8.42 0.61
CA ILE A 747 15.22 -9.62 1.33
C ILE A 747 15.14 -9.40 2.85
N ASN A 748 15.60 -8.25 3.37
CA ASN A 748 15.52 -7.94 4.80
C ASN A 748 14.08 -7.76 5.29
N LYS A 749 13.20 -7.11 4.49
CA LYS A 749 11.76 -7.03 4.76
C LYS A 749 11.18 -8.44 4.89
N HIS A 750 11.36 -9.29 3.88
CA HIS A 750 10.86 -10.66 3.85
C HIS A 750 11.35 -11.50 5.04
N ILE A 751 12.64 -11.42 5.39
CA ILE A 751 13.19 -12.12 6.57
C ILE A 751 12.60 -11.58 7.88
N SER A 752 12.34 -10.27 7.98
CA SER A 752 11.73 -9.67 9.17
C SER A 752 10.25 -10.04 9.35
N GLU A 753 9.54 -10.25 8.24
CA GLU A 753 8.12 -10.61 8.21
C GLU A 753 7.91 -12.12 8.36
N ASN A 754 8.80 -12.97 7.82
CA ASN A 754 8.71 -14.42 7.87
C ASN A 754 9.76 -14.97 8.86
N VAL A 755 9.45 -14.96 10.16
CA VAL A 755 10.36 -15.35 11.26
C VAL A 755 10.75 -16.85 11.20
N SER A 756 9.94 -17.62 10.47
CA SER A 756 10.11 -19.01 10.03
C SER A 756 11.18 -19.21 8.96
N CYS A 757 11.58 -18.17 8.22
CA CYS A 757 12.62 -18.26 7.21
C CYS A 757 13.92 -18.71 7.89
N PRO A 758 14.58 -19.80 7.42
CA PRO A 758 15.89 -20.16 7.94
C PRO A 758 16.86 -19.00 7.73
N TYR A 759 17.83 -18.84 8.62
CA TYR A 759 18.93 -17.88 8.43
C TYR A 759 19.60 -18.18 7.08
N VAL A 760 19.31 -17.35 6.08
CA VAL A 760 19.73 -17.59 4.71
C VAL A 760 21.25 -17.52 4.69
N SER A 761 21.91 -18.65 4.41
CA SER A 761 23.36 -18.74 4.53
C SER A 761 24.04 -17.74 3.59
N TRP A 762 25.25 -17.31 3.91
CA TRP A 762 26.00 -16.33 3.10
C TRP A 762 26.19 -16.73 1.62
N GLY A 763 26.03 -18.02 1.28
CA GLY A 763 26.02 -18.52 -0.10
C GLY A 763 24.74 -18.22 -0.91
N CYS A 764 23.70 -17.64 -0.30
CA CYS A 764 22.40 -17.37 -0.93
C CYS A 764 22.20 -15.90 -1.34
N TRP A 765 23.21 -15.03 -1.24
CA TRP A 765 23.10 -13.65 -1.70
C TRP A 765 23.12 -13.58 -3.25
N PRO A 766 22.10 -13.02 -3.94
CA PRO A 766 21.98 -13.12 -5.41
C PRO A 766 22.94 -12.25 -6.24
N TYR A 767 23.83 -11.46 -5.62
CA TYR A 767 24.47 -10.27 -6.21
C TYR A 767 25.49 -10.49 -7.36
N LEU A 768 25.51 -11.66 -8.01
CA LEU A 768 26.64 -12.10 -8.84
C LEU A 768 26.38 -12.12 -10.35
N TYR A 769 25.13 -12.17 -10.81
CA TYR A 769 24.84 -12.44 -12.23
C TYR A 769 24.30 -11.21 -12.97
N LYS A 770 25.06 -10.74 -13.98
CA LYS A 770 24.77 -9.49 -14.70
C LYS A 770 23.44 -9.50 -15.47
N ASN A 771 22.92 -10.68 -15.80
CA ASN A 771 21.77 -10.88 -16.68
C ASN A 771 20.48 -11.28 -15.94
N GLN A 772 20.44 -11.20 -14.60
CA GLN A 772 19.22 -11.48 -13.84
C GLN A 772 18.30 -10.24 -13.71
N ILE A 773 17.00 -10.48 -13.83
CA ILE A 773 15.93 -9.56 -13.45
C ILE A 773 15.25 -10.17 -12.22
N THR A 774 15.17 -9.43 -11.12
CA THR A 774 14.60 -9.92 -9.85
C THR A 774 13.27 -9.26 -9.50
N TYR A 775 12.37 -10.00 -8.87
CA TYR A 775 11.02 -9.56 -8.52
C TYR A 775 10.44 -10.40 -7.36
N ASP A 776 9.41 -9.89 -6.71
CA ASP A 776 8.57 -10.64 -5.78
C ASP A 776 7.37 -11.18 -6.57
N SER A 777 7.17 -12.51 -6.57
CA SER A 777 6.18 -13.21 -7.43
C SER A 777 5.55 -14.38 -6.67
N CYS A 778 4.34 -14.76 -7.07
CA CYS A 778 3.61 -15.93 -6.55
C CYS A 778 3.76 -17.17 -7.46
N SER A 779 4.67 -17.13 -8.43
CA SER A 779 4.78 -18.11 -9.52
C SER A 779 5.64 -19.33 -9.14
N PHE A 780 5.32 -19.99 -8.03
CA PHE A 780 6.09 -21.13 -7.50
C PHE A 780 6.15 -22.36 -8.43
N HIS A 781 7.25 -23.13 -8.34
CA HIS A 781 7.49 -24.50 -8.86
C HIS A 781 6.69 -24.92 -10.11
N GLY A 782 7.31 -24.94 -11.29
CA GLY A 782 6.67 -25.30 -12.57
C GLY A 782 6.49 -24.11 -13.52
N SER A 783 6.61 -22.88 -13.00
CA SER A 783 6.73 -21.65 -13.79
C SER A 783 8.10 -21.50 -14.46
N SER A 784 9.09 -22.32 -14.14
CA SER A 784 10.37 -22.37 -14.86
C SER A 784 10.14 -22.48 -16.36
N GLY A 785 10.71 -21.57 -17.15
CA GLY A 785 10.47 -21.45 -18.60
C GLY A 785 9.29 -20.56 -18.99
N SER A 786 8.68 -19.82 -18.06
CA SER A 786 7.64 -18.81 -18.39
C SER A 786 8.26 -17.58 -19.06
N PRO A 787 7.69 -17.05 -20.16
CA PRO A 787 8.09 -15.75 -20.68
C PRO A 787 7.76 -14.65 -19.66
N VAL A 788 8.64 -13.65 -19.59
CA VAL A 788 8.47 -12.42 -18.81
C VAL A 788 8.39 -11.24 -19.76
N PHE A 789 7.31 -10.47 -19.63
CA PHE A 789 7.01 -9.30 -20.46
C PHE A 789 7.03 -8.02 -19.63
N ASP A 790 7.30 -6.87 -20.25
CA ASP A 790 7.18 -5.54 -19.63
C ASP A 790 5.78 -4.91 -19.81
N GLU A 791 5.62 -3.69 -19.28
CA GLU A 791 4.39 -2.88 -19.39
C GLU A 791 3.96 -2.59 -20.83
N ASP A 792 4.85 -2.67 -21.83
CA ASP A 792 4.57 -2.48 -23.25
C ASP A 792 4.37 -3.82 -24.00
N CYS A 793 4.16 -4.91 -23.24
CA CYS A 793 4.00 -6.28 -23.70
C CYS A 793 5.18 -6.79 -24.54
N CYS A 794 6.38 -6.24 -24.33
CA CYS A 794 7.60 -6.72 -24.99
C CYS A 794 8.20 -7.86 -24.17
N LEU A 795 8.71 -8.89 -24.84
CA LEU A 795 9.42 -9.98 -24.18
C LEU A 795 10.78 -9.47 -23.66
N ILE A 796 11.09 -9.66 -22.37
CA ILE A 796 12.32 -9.17 -21.74
C ILE A 796 13.17 -10.24 -21.04
N GLY A 797 12.59 -11.39 -20.68
CA GLY A 797 13.31 -12.49 -20.04
C GLY A 797 12.49 -13.78 -19.95
N MET A 798 13.07 -14.80 -19.32
CA MET A 798 12.45 -16.10 -19.03
C MET A 798 12.58 -16.45 -17.54
N HIS A 799 11.45 -16.62 -16.84
CA HIS A 799 11.39 -16.94 -15.41
C HIS A 799 12.12 -18.26 -15.15
N SER A 800 13.06 -18.23 -14.21
CA SER A 800 13.99 -19.34 -13.96
C SER A 800 13.88 -19.95 -12.56
N GLY A 801 13.23 -19.28 -11.62
CA GLY A 801 12.94 -19.78 -10.28
C GLY A 801 13.15 -18.72 -9.19
N GLY A 802 13.32 -19.16 -7.95
CA GLY A 802 13.55 -18.28 -6.81
C GLY A 802 14.36 -18.90 -5.67
N PHE A 803 14.65 -18.07 -4.67
CA PHE A 803 15.41 -18.46 -3.49
C PHE A 803 14.49 -19.15 -2.49
N HIS A 804 14.20 -20.42 -2.79
CA HIS A 804 13.15 -21.19 -2.13
C HIS A 804 13.55 -21.76 -0.76
N TYR A 805 12.62 -21.72 0.20
CA TYR A 805 12.71 -22.39 1.50
C TYR A 805 11.39 -23.12 1.84
N LYS A 806 11.47 -24.12 2.72
CA LYS A 806 10.28 -24.84 3.20
C LYS A 806 9.75 -24.22 4.49
N GLU A 807 8.43 -24.06 4.57
CA GLU A 807 7.71 -23.66 5.77
C GLU A 807 6.55 -24.63 6.00
N GLY A 808 6.79 -25.61 6.88
CA GLY A 808 5.94 -26.79 6.99
C GLY A 808 5.90 -27.56 5.66
N GLU A 809 4.71 -27.72 5.11
CA GLU A 809 4.45 -28.43 3.85
C GLU A 809 4.60 -27.53 2.61
N LYS A 810 4.57 -26.20 2.78
CA LYS A 810 4.66 -25.23 1.67
C LYS A 810 6.10 -24.90 1.33
N THR A 811 6.36 -24.60 0.06
CA THR A 811 7.55 -23.86 -0.36
C THR A 811 7.20 -22.38 -0.42
N ARG A 812 8.09 -21.52 0.10
CA ARG A 812 8.08 -20.06 -0.10
C ARG A 812 9.33 -19.67 -0.88
N SER A 813 9.33 -18.47 -1.46
CA SER A 813 10.52 -17.85 -2.03
C SER A 813 10.87 -16.58 -1.25
N VAL A 814 12.17 -16.25 -1.14
CA VAL A 814 12.64 -14.98 -0.56
C VAL A 814 12.68 -13.86 -1.61
N ILE A 815 12.98 -14.21 -2.86
CA ILE A 815 12.98 -13.36 -4.05
C ILE A 815 13.03 -14.27 -5.29
N GLU A 816 12.38 -13.90 -6.39
CA GLU A 816 12.34 -14.67 -7.64
C GLU A 816 13.07 -13.95 -8.77
N PHE A 817 13.46 -14.70 -9.82
CA PHE A 817 14.26 -14.16 -10.92
C PHE A 817 13.99 -14.79 -12.29
N SER A 818 14.22 -13.99 -13.33
CA SER A 818 14.37 -14.41 -14.72
C SER A 818 15.76 -14.09 -15.24
N TYR A 819 16.19 -14.82 -16.27
CA TYR A 819 17.31 -14.40 -17.10
C TYR A 819 16.82 -13.54 -18.26
N SER A 820 17.55 -12.46 -18.56
CA SER A 820 17.28 -11.59 -19.72
C SER A 820 17.31 -12.36 -21.03
N MET A 821 16.42 -12.01 -21.98
CA MET A 821 16.41 -12.64 -23.31
C MET A 821 17.68 -12.39 -24.11
N GLN A 822 18.38 -11.27 -23.92
CA GLN A 822 19.50 -10.89 -24.79
C GLN A 822 20.64 -11.94 -24.79
N PRO A 823 21.23 -12.35 -23.64
CA PRO A 823 22.31 -13.35 -23.66
C PRO A 823 21.86 -14.75 -24.07
N ILE A 824 20.57 -15.06 -23.87
CA ILE A 824 19.96 -16.32 -24.35
C ILE A 824 19.92 -16.32 -25.88
N LEU A 825 19.44 -15.24 -26.49
CA LEU A 825 19.38 -15.10 -27.95
C LEU A 825 20.77 -15.06 -28.59
N GLU A 826 21.73 -14.32 -28.00
CA GLU A 826 23.14 -14.38 -28.38
C GLU A 826 23.64 -15.83 -28.40
N SER A 827 23.49 -16.56 -27.28
CA SER A 827 23.94 -17.94 -27.18
C SER A 827 23.22 -18.90 -28.12
N ILE A 828 21.96 -18.66 -28.47
CA ILE A 828 21.22 -19.43 -29.48
C ILE A 828 21.82 -19.17 -30.86
N ILE A 829 22.01 -17.89 -31.25
CA ILE A 829 22.58 -17.50 -32.55
C ILE A 829 23.97 -18.10 -32.74
N THR A 830 24.83 -18.07 -31.71
CA THR A 830 26.16 -18.71 -31.75
C THR A 830 26.05 -20.21 -32.03
N GLN A 831 25.13 -20.92 -31.35
CA GLN A 831 24.97 -22.38 -31.50
C GLN A 831 24.34 -22.78 -32.84
N VAL A 832 23.38 -22.01 -33.37
CA VAL A 832 22.75 -22.28 -34.67
C VAL A 832 23.47 -21.63 -35.86
N SER A 833 24.68 -21.09 -35.65
CA SER A 833 25.49 -20.39 -36.67
C SER A 833 25.80 -21.23 -37.93
N THR A 834 25.76 -22.56 -37.84
CA THR A 834 25.93 -23.50 -38.97
C THR A 834 24.61 -23.97 -39.59
N ARG A 835 23.46 -23.61 -39.00
CA ARG A 835 22.10 -24.00 -39.42
C ARG A 835 21.45 -22.87 -40.20
N SER A 836 21.76 -22.79 -41.49
CA SER A 836 21.21 -21.78 -42.40
C SER A 836 19.67 -21.77 -42.43
N ASP A 837 19.04 -22.94 -42.27
CA ASP A 837 17.59 -23.11 -42.18
C ASP A 837 16.96 -22.41 -40.95
N ILE A 838 17.70 -22.32 -39.84
CA ILE A 838 17.27 -21.62 -38.63
C ILE A 838 17.62 -20.12 -38.72
N LEU A 839 18.80 -19.79 -39.26
CA LEU A 839 19.21 -18.40 -39.47
C LEU A 839 18.29 -17.67 -40.44
N GLU A 840 17.78 -18.32 -41.49
CA GLU A 840 16.78 -17.75 -42.40
C GLU A 840 15.47 -17.41 -41.65
N LEU A 841 14.98 -18.30 -40.78
CA LEU A 841 13.81 -18.03 -39.94
C LEU A 841 14.06 -16.88 -38.95
N LEU A 842 15.22 -16.85 -38.30
CA LEU A 842 15.62 -15.78 -37.37
C LEU A 842 15.82 -14.43 -38.08
N SER A 843 16.22 -14.41 -39.35
CA SER A 843 16.46 -13.19 -40.12
C SER A 843 15.20 -12.32 -40.31
N LYS A 844 14.01 -12.94 -40.18
CA LYS A 844 12.70 -12.26 -40.24
C LYS A 844 12.49 -11.23 -39.12
N PHE A 845 13.19 -11.37 -38.00
CA PHE A 845 13.00 -10.54 -36.81
C PHE A 845 14.02 -9.37 -36.78
N PRO A 846 13.58 -8.09 -36.89
CA PRO A 846 14.51 -6.96 -36.97
C PRO A 846 15.42 -6.78 -35.74
N SER A 847 14.98 -7.25 -34.57
CA SER A 847 15.77 -7.23 -33.33
C SER A 847 16.96 -8.20 -33.36
N ILE A 848 16.87 -9.33 -34.07
CA ILE A 848 18.00 -10.25 -34.27
C ILE A 848 19.08 -9.61 -35.17
N GLN A 849 18.65 -8.89 -36.22
CA GLN A 849 19.57 -8.16 -37.12
C GLN A 849 20.33 -7.02 -36.43
N ALA A 850 19.91 -6.60 -35.23
CA ALA A 850 20.66 -5.66 -34.39
C ALA A 850 21.73 -6.39 -33.56
N VAL A 851 21.42 -7.55 -32.98
CA VAL A 851 22.35 -8.39 -32.20
C VAL A 851 23.55 -8.85 -33.05
N GLN A 852 23.30 -9.30 -34.28
CA GLN A 852 24.35 -9.74 -35.20
C GLN A 852 25.38 -8.63 -35.51
N LYS A 853 24.91 -7.38 -35.68
CA LYS A 853 25.79 -6.22 -35.97
C LYS A 853 26.69 -5.84 -34.80
N THR A 854 26.31 -6.18 -33.56
CA THR A 854 27.18 -6.00 -32.39
C THR A 854 28.29 -7.05 -32.31
N GLU A 855 28.07 -8.27 -32.80
CA GLU A 855 29.13 -9.30 -32.88
C GLU A 855 30.16 -8.95 -33.98
N ASP A 856 29.71 -8.58 -35.18
CA ASP A 856 30.59 -8.13 -36.28
C ASP A 856 31.54 -7.00 -35.84
N ALA A 857 31.00 -6.02 -35.11
CA ALA A 857 31.75 -4.88 -34.57
C ALA A 857 32.78 -5.29 -33.49
N TYR A 858 32.55 -6.38 -32.77
CA TYR A 858 33.50 -6.92 -31.80
C TYR A 858 34.61 -7.74 -32.48
N VAL A 859 34.24 -8.63 -33.42
CA VAL A 859 35.20 -9.45 -34.18
C VAL A 859 36.17 -8.58 -34.96
N ALA A 860 35.70 -7.47 -35.55
CA ALA A 860 36.54 -6.51 -36.28
C ALA A 860 37.57 -5.77 -35.40
N ASN A 861 37.48 -5.84 -34.07
CA ASN A 861 38.37 -5.14 -33.13
C ASN A 861 39.38 -6.06 -32.40
N VAL A 862 39.45 -7.36 -32.73
CA VAL A 862 40.47 -8.27 -32.19
C VAL A 862 41.81 -8.06 -32.91
N PRO A 863 42.90 -7.66 -32.23
CA PRO A 863 44.20 -7.49 -32.89
C PRO A 863 44.78 -8.84 -33.31
N ILE A 864 44.95 -9.05 -34.62
CA ILE A 864 45.62 -10.24 -35.16
C ILE A 864 47.09 -10.21 -34.73
N LYS A 865 47.44 -10.98 -33.69
CA LYS A 865 48.83 -11.31 -33.40
C LYS A 865 49.35 -12.22 -34.50
N GLN A 866 50.20 -11.68 -35.38
CA GLN A 866 50.96 -12.51 -36.31
C GLN A 866 51.94 -13.39 -35.52
N GLU A 867 51.89 -14.69 -35.76
CA GLU A 867 52.88 -15.63 -35.24
C GLU A 867 54.20 -15.41 -35.98
N GLN A 868 55.23 -14.91 -35.27
CA GLN A 868 56.60 -14.98 -35.78
C GLN A 868 57.14 -16.39 -35.52
N GLN A 869 57.48 -17.08 -36.60
CA GLN A 869 58.11 -18.40 -36.55
C GLN A 869 59.49 -18.31 -35.92
N SER A 870 59.86 -19.34 -35.15
CA SER A 870 61.18 -19.50 -34.58
C SER A 870 62.17 -20.05 -35.61
N GLU A 871 63.31 -19.36 -35.80
CA GLU A 871 64.53 -19.96 -36.35
C GLU A 871 65.62 -20.06 -35.25
N ASP A 872 66.58 -20.95 -35.47
CA ASP A 872 67.52 -21.44 -34.46
C ASP A 872 68.65 -20.48 -34.05
N GLY A 873 69.05 -20.60 -32.77
CA GLY A 873 70.40 -21.09 -32.50
C GLY A 873 71.35 -20.25 -31.64
N LYS A 874 72.03 -20.96 -30.72
CA LYS A 874 73.22 -20.59 -29.91
C LYS A 874 72.96 -19.55 -28.81
N MET A 875 73.19 -19.82 -27.53
CA MET A 875 74.37 -20.32 -26.77
C MET A 875 75.36 -19.23 -26.32
N GLU A 876 75.85 -19.44 -25.10
CA GLU A 876 77.02 -18.85 -24.41
C GLU A 876 76.89 -17.47 -23.69
N GLU A 877 77.11 -17.57 -22.36
CA GLU A 877 77.78 -16.64 -21.41
C GLU A 877 77.43 -15.13 -21.43
N ASN A 878 76.97 -14.50 -20.33
CA ASN A 878 77.30 -14.70 -18.90
C ASN A 878 76.10 -14.37 -17.98
#